data_AF-A0A7H8QHG6-F1
#
_entry.id   AF-A0A7H8QHG6-F1
#
_cell.length_a   1.000
_cell.length_b   1.000
_cell.length_c   1.000
_cell.angle_alpha   90.00
_cell.angle_beta   90.00
_cell.angle_gamma   90.00
#
_symmetry.space_group_name_H-M   'P 1'
#
loop_
_entity.id
_entity.type
_entity.pdbx_description
1 polymer ?
#
loop_
_entity_poly.entity_id
_entity_poly.type
_entity_poly.pdbx_seq_one_letter_code
_entity_poly.pdbx_strand_id
1 'polypeptide(L)'
;MSRKDDSKAKDAIVTVNIDDFTRTRDNVIVSLATLQSAVSDLSRAYINHANTVLNRGPITVESSLSSGLAGGLATTLLENGLLGAGLPRHSSPPEATKPEVGDKKKRKRAPPDPNAPKRALTPYFLYMQHNRSQIASELGPQAKPKEVSDEGTKRWAEMPEEDKAVWKKLYADNLAVYKAKMTAYKAGLPLPDDDNAKADNQLQQSVAAAEAEAAEDDDSSSSSNEDESSEEPAKEPTPPPSGKRRRVGAKAANNVSTPVSAKKASPEKKKTPAPKKTETKEVKEAKEPASTRKSLGTSADGKPSKKKRKSDIDKLVISQLGFLAQRRLARGVRLNHAEATALISSNLQELIRDGNHTVADLMSIGKTMLGRRHVLPSVVSSLVEMQVEGTFPTGTYLVTIHHPISSEDGDLEKALYGSFLPIPPQTAFPDPDPQDYKAENQPGAVIVVKNTRIALNGGRKRIRLKVMSKGDRPVQVGSHYHFIETNPQLHFDRVKAYGYRLDIAAGTSVRFEPGDTKTVTLVEIGGNKIINGGNSLASGKVDTSRVDEILLRLQQAGFAHTPEPAGGDLGPINPGSMDREAYARMFGPTTGDIVRLGATNLWIKVEKDWTTYGDECTFGGGKVLREGMGQASGRSSKDCLDTVITNALIVDWSGIYKADIGIKDGIIAGIGKAGNPDVMDGVHPDLLVGSSTDVIAAENKIVTAGGFDTHIHFICPQQVNEAISSGITTMLGGGTGPSTGSNATTCTPGPNHMRQMMQACDALPVNIGITGKGNDSGKQSLREQCLAGAAGLKLHEDWGSTPAAIDSCLEVCDEFDVQCLIHTDTLNESGFVEQTIGAFKNRTIHTYHTEGAGGGHAPDIISVVEHSNVLPSSTNPTRPFTLNTLDEHLDMLMVCHHLSKNIPEDVAFAESRIRAETIAAEDVLHDLGAISMMSSDSQAMGRCGEVILRTWNTAHKNKLQRGTLSEDEGTGADNFRVKRYISKYTINPAIAQGMSHLIGSVETGKIADLVLWTPDNFGTKPKMVLKSGMIAVAQMGDPNASIPTVEPIIMRPQFGVLVPSTSIMFVSEASISQGIVQTYNLRKRIEPIKNCRNIGKGDMKYNDIMPRMKVDPERYTVEADGQLCTAEPATSLPLTQQYFVY
;
A
#
# COMPACT_ATOMS: atom_id res chain seq x y z
N MET A 1 35.46 -31.75 -50.48
CA MET A 1 35.00 -32.93 -51.26
C MET A 1 33.57 -33.23 -50.82
N SER A 2 32.59 -33.02 -51.71
CA SER A 2 31.74 -34.07 -52.34
C SER A 2 30.79 -34.77 -51.35
N ARG A 3 29.49 -34.42 -51.30
CA ARG A 3 28.35 -34.97 -52.10
C ARG A 3 28.25 -36.52 -51.97
N LYS A 4 27.13 -37.17 -51.63
CA LYS A 4 25.71 -36.94 -52.01
C LYS A 4 24.70 -37.88 -51.27
N ASP A 5 23.41 -37.47 -51.29
CA ASP A 5 22.15 -38.27 -51.31
C ASP A 5 21.52 -38.91 -50.05
N ASP A 6 20.18 -38.88 -50.06
CA ASP A 6 19.22 -39.04 -48.96
C ASP A 6 18.76 -40.48 -48.64
N SER A 7 18.02 -40.57 -47.53
CA SER A 7 16.91 -41.49 -47.22
C SER A 7 17.15 -42.52 -46.09
N LYS A 8 16.57 -42.23 -44.93
CA LYS A 8 15.54 -43.05 -44.24
C LYS A 8 15.16 -42.43 -42.90
N ALA A 9 13.90 -42.00 -42.80
CA ALA A 9 13.27 -41.79 -41.51
C ALA A 9 13.23 -43.13 -40.74
N LYS A 10 13.42 -43.07 -39.42
CA LYS A 10 13.11 -44.17 -38.50
C LYS A 10 12.46 -43.60 -37.26
N ASP A 11 11.37 -44.23 -36.85
CA ASP A 11 10.46 -43.75 -35.81
C ASP A 11 11.12 -43.72 -34.43
N ALA A 12 10.97 -42.60 -33.73
CA ALA A 12 11.21 -42.51 -32.30
C ALA A 12 9.98 -43.07 -31.56
N ILE A 13 9.91 -44.38 -31.41
CA ILE A 13 8.82 -45.06 -30.70
C ILE A 13 8.86 -44.66 -29.21
N VAL A 14 7.94 -43.78 -28.81
CA VAL A 14 7.72 -43.46 -27.39
C VAL A 14 6.99 -44.63 -26.75
N THR A 15 7.71 -45.41 -25.94
CA THR A 15 7.10 -46.51 -25.17
C THR A 15 6.35 -45.93 -23.97
N VAL A 16 5.04 -45.73 -24.12
CA VAL A 16 4.17 -45.34 -23.01
C VAL A 16 3.90 -46.57 -22.15
N ASN A 17 4.21 -46.49 -20.85
CA ASN A 17 3.72 -47.50 -19.91
C ASN A 17 2.20 -47.35 -19.78
N ILE A 18 1.46 -48.26 -20.41
CA ILE A 18 0.00 -48.21 -20.48
C ILE A 18 -0.61 -48.28 -19.07
N ASP A 19 -0.02 -49.03 -18.15
CA ASP A 19 -0.52 -49.17 -16.79
C ASP A 19 -0.39 -47.86 -15.99
N ASP A 20 0.76 -47.19 -16.07
CA ASP A 20 0.96 -45.88 -15.42
C ASP A 20 0.08 -44.80 -16.05
N PHE A 21 -0.10 -44.82 -17.37
CA PHE A 21 -0.98 -43.86 -18.06
C PHE A 21 -2.45 -44.07 -17.69
N THR A 22 -2.89 -45.33 -17.62
CA THR A 22 -4.25 -45.71 -17.20
C THR A 22 -4.47 -45.34 -15.73
N ARG A 23 -3.53 -45.65 -14.83
CA ARG A 23 -3.60 -45.27 -13.42
C ARG A 23 -3.60 -43.76 -13.20
N THR A 24 -2.87 -43.01 -14.03
CA THR A 24 -2.87 -41.54 -14.00
C THR A 24 -4.21 -40.98 -14.47
N ARG A 25 -4.77 -41.50 -15.57
CA ARG A 25 -6.11 -41.16 -16.06
C ARG A 25 -7.17 -41.42 -14.98
N ASP A 26 -7.14 -42.59 -14.35
CA ASP A 26 -8.14 -42.99 -13.37
C ASP A 26 -8.07 -42.16 -12.08
N ASN A 27 -6.86 -41.84 -11.61
CA ASN A 27 -6.66 -40.88 -10.52
C ASN A 27 -7.18 -39.47 -10.86
N VAL A 28 -7.01 -39.02 -12.12
CA VAL A 28 -7.55 -37.73 -12.59
C VAL A 28 -9.08 -37.76 -12.65
N ILE A 29 -9.69 -38.85 -13.12
CA ILE A 29 -11.16 -39.03 -13.14
C ILE A 29 -11.74 -39.03 -11.72
N VAL A 30 -11.13 -39.75 -10.77
CA VAL A 30 -11.55 -39.75 -9.36
C VAL A 30 -11.40 -38.36 -8.74
N SER A 31 -10.33 -37.64 -9.06
CA SER A 31 -10.11 -36.25 -8.59
C SER A 31 -11.17 -35.29 -9.15
N LEU A 32 -11.53 -35.42 -10.43
CA LEU A 32 -12.59 -34.64 -11.07
C LEU A 32 -13.97 -34.93 -10.47
N ALA A 33 -14.31 -36.20 -10.21
CA ALA A 33 -15.55 -36.57 -9.54
C ALA A 33 -15.61 -36.01 -8.10
N THR A 34 -14.49 -36.03 -7.37
CA THR A 34 -14.38 -35.44 -6.03
C THR A 34 -14.57 -33.92 -6.07
N LEU A 35 -13.97 -33.24 -7.06
CA LEU A 35 -14.14 -31.81 -7.27
C LEU A 35 -15.59 -31.46 -7.62
N GLN A 36 -16.25 -32.26 -8.46
CA GLN A 36 -17.65 -32.07 -8.84
C GLN A 36 -18.60 -32.23 -7.64
N SER A 37 -18.34 -33.21 -6.75
CA SER A 37 -19.07 -33.33 -5.48
C SER A 37 -18.89 -32.08 -4.61
N ALA A 38 -17.64 -31.65 -4.40
CA ALA A 38 -17.34 -30.47 -3.58
C ALA A 38 -17.98 -29.18 -4.13
N VAL A 39 -18.05 -29.00 -5.45
CA VAL A 39 -18.76 -27.89 -6.10
C VAL A 39 -20.27 -28.00 -5.89
N SER A 40 -20.85 -29.21 -5.94
CA SER A 40 -22.27 -29.43 -5.64
C SER A 40 -22.60 -29.12 -4.16
N ASP A 41 -21.79 -29.60 -3.22
CA ASP A 41 -21.93 -29.37 -1.79
C ASP A 41 -21.80 -27.88 -1.44
N LEU A 42 -20.81 -27.19 -2.02
CA LEU A 42 -20.62 -25.74 -1.87
C LEU A 42 -21.81 -24.95 -2.43
N SER A 43 -22.33 -25.35 -3.60
CA SER A 43 -23.50 -24.72 -4.22
C SER A 43 -24.76 -24.90 -3.36
N ARG A 44 -24.95 -26.11 -2.79
CA ARG A 44 -26.05 -26.42 -1.89
C ARG A 44 -25.95 -25.65 -0.56
N ALA A 45 -24.75 -25.54 0.01
CA ALA A 45 -24.49 -24.75 1.20
C ALA A 45 -24.75 -23.24 0.94
N TYR A 46 -24.31 -22.70 -0.19
CA TYR A 46 -24.56 -21.33 -0.59
C TYR A 46 -26.05 -21.03 -0.78
N ILE A 47 -26.79 -21.90 -1.48
CA ILE A 47 -28.24 -21.74 -1.69
C ILE A 47 -29.00 -21.82 -0.36
N ASN A 48 -28.65 -22.77 0.51
CA ASN A 48 -29.26 -22.88 1.84
C ASN A 48 -28.98 -21.64 2.70
N HIS A 49 -27.76 -21.11 2.67
CA HIS A 49 -27.40 -19.87 3.36
C HIS A 49 -28.17 -18.67 2.80
N ALA A 50 -28.22 -18.51 1.48
CA ALA A 50 -28.97 -17.44 0.82
C ALA A 50 -30.47 -17.49 1.14
N ASN A 51 -31.09 -18.69 1.13
CA ASN A 51 -32.50 -18.85 1.50
C ASN A 51 -32.75 -18.51 2.99
N THR A 52 -31.81 -18.85 3.87
CA THR A 52 -31.88 -18.50 5.30
C THR A 52 -31.78 -16.98 5.51
N VAL A 53 -30.88 -16.30 4.79
CA VAL A 53 -30.70 -14.84 4.87
C VAL A 53 -31.88 -14.07 4.26
N LEU A 54 -32.48 -14.57 3.17
CA LEU A 54 -33.61 -13.94 2.48
C LEU A 54 -34.98 -14.31 3.07
N ASN A 55 -35.01 -15.08 4.16
CA ASN A 55 -36.21 -15.52 4.90
C ASN A 55 -37.31 -16.13 4.01
N ARG A 56 -36.92 -16.86 2.96
CA ARG A 56 -37.83 -17.58 2.06
C ARG A 56 -37.93 -19.04 2.50
N GLY A 57 -39.16 -19.55 2.59
CA GLY A 57 -39.43 -20.95 2.93
C GLY A 57 -38.77 -21.94 1.96
N PRO A 58 -38.59 -23.22 2.36
CA PRO A 58 -37.83 -24.20 1.59
C PRO A 58 -38.51 -24.53 0.25
N ILE A 59 -37.90 -24.11 -0.85
CA ILE A 59 -38.31 -24.49 -2.21
C ILE A 59 -37.70 -25.86 -2.54
N THR A 60 -38.53 -26.84 -2.92
CA THR A 60 -38.11 -28.15 -3.42
C THR A 60 -37.55 -28.05 -4.84
N VAL A 61 -36.22 -28.03 -4.97
CA VAL A 61 -35.52 -27.95 -6.26
C VAL A 61 -35.26 -29.35 -6.81
N GLU A 62 -36.21 -29.91 -7.56
CA GLU A 62 -36.05 -31.21 -8.22
C GLU A 62 -36.18 -31.18 -9.77
N SER A 63 -36.46 -30.01 -10.38
CA SER A 63 -36.73 -29.92 -11.83
C SER A 63 -35.81 -29.01 -12.67
N SER A 64 -34.84 -28.28 -12.08
CA SER A 64 -34.04 -27.27 -12.81
C SER A 64 -32.52 -27.53 -12.92
N LEU A 65 -31.99 -28.58 -12.28
CA LEU A 65 -30.54 -28.90 -12.33
C LEU A 65 -30.22 -30.22 -13.05
N SER A 66 -31.21 -31.05 -13.37
CA SER A 66 -31.02 -32.36 -14.01
C SER A 66 -30.78 -32.29 -15.52
N SER A 67 -31.14 -31.18 -16.19
CA SER A 67 -31.13 -31.07 -17.66
C SER A 67 -29.90 -30.34 -18.25
N GLY A 68 -29.10 -29.63 -17.46
CA GLY A 68 -28.10 -28.69 -17.98
C GLY A 68 -26.63 -29.15 -17.98
N LEU A 69 -26.17 -29.85 -16.93
CA LEU A 69 -24.72 -30.00 -16.64
C LEU A 69 -24.29 -31.38 -16.13
N ALA A 70 -25.21 -32.31 -15.84
CA ALA A 70 -24.89 -33.61 -15.23
C ALA A 70 -24.91 -34.81 -16.20
N GLY A 71 -25.68 -34.75 -17.30
CA GLY A 71 -25.97 -35.92 -18.14
C GLY A 71 -24.87 -36.34 -19.14
N GLY A 72 -23.90 -35.48 -19.43
CA GLY A 72 -22.98 -35.69 -20.56
C GLY A 72 -21.96 -36.83 -20.36
N LEU A 73 -21.29 -36.89 -19.21
CA LEU A 73 -20.14 -37.78 -19.00
C LEU A 73 -20.53 -39.19 -18.56
N ALA A 74 -21.56 -39.34 -17.73
CA ALA A 74 -21.98 -40.65 -17.23
C ALA A 74 -22.55 -41.54 -18.34
N THR A 75 -23.31 -40.94 -19.26
CA THR A 75 -23.95 -41.64 -20.38
C THR A 75 -22.91 -42.14 -21.40
N THR A 76 -21.91 -41.31 -21.74
CA THR A 76 -20.82 -41.71 -22.64
C THR A 76 -19.90 -42.80 -22.04
N LEU A 77 -19.80 -42.92 -20.72
CA LEU A 77 -19.03 -44.00 -20.07
C LEU A 77 -19.77 -45.34 -20.05
N LEU A 78 -21.11 -45.32 -20.05
CA LEU A 78 -21.95 -46.51 -20.20
C LEU A 78 -21.97 -47.03 -21.65
N GLU A 79 -22.13 -46.16 -22.64
CA GLU A 79 -22.16 -46.53 -24.07
C GLU A 79 -20.82 -47.10 -24.57
N ASN A 80 -19.69 -46.68 -24.01
CA ASN A 80 -18.35 -47.18 -24.35
C ASN A 80 -17.94 -48.47 -23.62
N GLY A 81 -18.87 -49.13 -22.91
CA GLY A 81 -18.66 -50.49 -22.38
C GLY A 81 -17.66 -50.61 -21.21
N LEU A 82 -17.26 -49.51 -20.57
CA LEU A 82 -16.30 -49.54 -19.45
C LEU A 82 -16.89 -50.03 -18.10
N LEU A 83 -18.20 -50.29 -18.04
CA LEU A 83 -18.89 -50.84 -16.87
C LEU A 83 -19.55 -52.19 -17.21
N GLY A 84 -18.73 -53.24 -17.27
CA GLY A 84 -19.20 -54.63 -17.33
C GLY A 84 -19.84 -55.08 -16.02
N ALA A 85 -21.00 -55.73 -16.09
CA ALA A 85 -21.77 -56.12 -14.93
C ALA A 85 -21.19 -57.34 -14.18
N GLY A 86 -21.05 -57.20 -12.86
CA GLY A 86 -20.92 -58.34 -11.93
C GLY A 86 -19.75 -58.23 -10.94
N LEU A 87 -20.07 -57.95 -9.67
CA LEU A 87 -19.36 -58.42 -8.47
C LEU A 87 -20.30 -58.27 -7.24
N PRO A 88 -20.26 -59.17 -6.24
CA PRO A 88 -21.25 -59.22 -5.16
C PRO A 88 -20.92 -58.35 -3.94
N ARG A 89 -21.93 -58.07 -3.10
CA ARG A 89 -21.82 -57.31 -1.84
C ARG A 89 -21.12 -58.12 -0.75
N HIS A 90 -19.98 -57.63 -0.20
CA HIS A 90 -19.83 -57.34 1.24
C HIS A 90 -18.45 -56.78 1.66
N SER A 91 -18.48 -56.01 2.75
CA SER A 91 -17.43 -55.80 3.79
C SER A 91 -16.18 -54.93 3.49
N SER A 92 -15.83 -54.15 4.51
CA SER A 92 -14.79 -53.10 4.53
C SER A 92 -13.37 -53.60 4.85
N PRO A 93 -12.32 -52.90 4.40
CA PRO A 93 -10.94 -53.03 4.91
C PRO A 93 -10.39 -51.65 5.42
N PRO A 94 -9.14 -51.52 5.95
CA PRO A 94 -8.99 -51.12 7.36
C PRO A 94 -8.02 -49.94 7.66
N GLU A 95 -7.78 -49.72 8.95
CA GLU A 95 -6.82 -48.85 9.67
C GLU A 95 -5.76 -48.02 8.90
N ALA A 96 -5.65 -46.75 9.31
CA ALA A 96 -4.49 -45.88 9.08
C ALA A 96 -3.65 -45.71 10.36
N THR A 97 -2.32 -45.80 10.24
CA THR A 97 -1.37 -45.74 11.35
C THR A 97 -0.98 -44.31 11.76
N LYS A 98 -0.81 -44.10 13.08
CA LYS A 98 -0.14 -42.97 13.75
C LYS A 98 1.40 -43.20 13.77
N PRO A 99 2.29 -42.27 14.21
CA PRO A 99 2.10 -41.04 15.01
C PRO A 99 2.82 -39.80 14.41
N GLU A 100 3.07 -38.65 15.06
CA GLU A 100 2.84 -38.13 16.42
C GLU A 100 2.21 -36.72 16.41
N VAL A 101 1.54 -36.33 17.50
CA VAL A 101 1.34 -34.92 17.92
C VAL A 101 1.30 -34.87 19.46
N GLY A 102 2.20 -34.08 20.06
CA GLY A 102 2.23 -33.86 21.51
C GLY A 102 1.07 -33.02 22.06
N ASP A 103 0.89 -33.05 23.38
CA ASP A 103 -0.27 -32.55 24.13
C ASP A 103 -0.83 -31.18 23.68
N LYS A 104 -2.10 -31.18 23.27
CA LYS A 104 -2.94 -29.97 23.21
C LYS A 104 -3.97 -29.97 24.34
N LYS A 105 -3.69 -29.22 25.40
CA LYS A 105 -4.64 -28.92 26.49
C LYS A 105 -5.92 -28.27 25.92
N LYS A 106 -7.09 -28.82 26.26
CA LYS A 106 -8.40 -28.22 25.96
C LYS A 106 -8.54 -26.86 26.65
N ARG A 107 -8.90 -25.80 25.90
CA ARG A 107 -9.38 -24.53 26.48
C ARG A 107 -10.61 -24.81 27.36
N LYS A 108 -10.58 -24.40 28.62
CA LYS A 108 -11.75 -24.41 29.49
C LYS A 108 -12.74 -23.34 29.01
N ARG A 109 -14.03 -23.67 28.91
CA ARG A 109 -15.10 -22.66 28.81
C ARG A 109 -15.19 -21.91 30.14
N ALA A 110 -15.63 -20.65 30.10
CA ALA A 110 -15.97 -19.91 31.32
C ALA A 110 -17.05 -20.68 32.11
N PRO A 111 -17.02 -20.67 33.45
CA PRO A 111 -18.09 -21.27 34.24
C PRO A 111 -19.41 -20.53 33.94
N PRO A 112 -20.53 -21.25 33.70
CA PRO A 112 -21.82 -20.61 33.51
C PRO A 112 -22.26 -19.90 34.79
N ASP A 113 -23.01 -18.81 34.63
CA ASP A 113 -23.60 -18.06 35.74
C ASP A 113 -24.47 -19.00 36.60
N PRO A 114 -24.18 -19.16 37.91
CA PRO A 114 -24.97 -20.01 38.80
C PRO A 114 -26.44 -19.58 38.95
N ASN A 115 -26.75 -18.31 38.71
CA ASN A 115 -28.05 -17.71 38.97
C ASN A 115 -28.94 -17.64 37.71
N ALA A 116 -28.39 -17.93 36.53
CA ALA A 116 -29.18 -17.94 35.30
C ALA A 116 -30.16 -19.14 35.28
N PRO A 117 -31.44 -18.94 34.92
CA PRO A 117 -32.41 -20.02 34.78
C PRO A 117 -31.91 -21.16 33.88
N LYS A 118 -32.12 -22.41 34.31
CA LYS A 118 -31.77 -23.60 33.51
C LYS A 118 -32.74 -23.73 32.32
N ARG A 119 -32.20 -23.98 31.12
CA ARG A 119 -32.99 -24.22 29.90
C ARG A 119 -33.91 -25.44 30.06
N ALA A 120 -35.14 -25.33 29.55
CA ALA A 120 -36.06 -26.44 29.43
C ALA A 120 -35.45 -27.61 28.62
N LEU A 121 -35.63 -28.84 29.09
CA LEU A 121 -35.19 -30.05 28.40
C LEU A 121 -36.08 -30.31 27.18
N THR A 122 -35.49 -30.66 26.04
CA THR A 122 -36.24 -30.98 24.81
C THR A 122 -37.08 -32.25 24.99
N PRO A 123 -38.13 -32.47 24.16
CA PRO A 123 -39.04 -33.62 24.31
C PRO A 123 -38.33 -34.98 24.45
N TYR A 124 -37.29 -35.20 23.63
CA TYR A 124 -36.46 -36.41 23.69
C TYR A 124 -35.71 -36.56 25.03
N PHE A 125 -35.23 -35.48 25.63
CA PHE A 125 -34.55 -35.56 26.93
C PHE A 125 -35.53 -35.74 28.09
N LEU A 126 -36.76 -35.23 28.00
CA LEU A 126 -37.83 -35.54 28.95
C LEU A 126 -38.21 -37.03 28.88
N TYR A 127 -38.42 -37.56 27.67
CA TYR A 127 -38.62 -39.00 27.42
C TYR A 127 -37.47 -39.85 27.98
N MET A 128 -36.21 -39.46 27.72
CA MET A 128 -35.03 -40.16 28.24
C MET A 128 -34.84 -39.98 29.76
N GLN A 129 -35.39 -38.94 30.39
CA GLN A 129 -35.36 -38.82 31.86
C GLN A 129 -36.33 -39.83 32.50
N HIS A 130 -37.48 -40.06 31.88
CA HIS A 130 -38.50 -40.99 32.36
C HIS A 130 -38.16 -42.46 32.03
N ASN A 131 -37.93 -42.79 30.75
CA ASN A 131 -37.88 -44.17 30.27
C ASN A 131 -36.49 -44.84 30.40
N ARG A 132 -35.43 -44.10 30.79
CA ARG A 132 -34.06 -44.65 30.84
C ARG A 132 -33.87 -45.76 31.87
N SER A 133 -34.56 -45.72 33.01
CA SER A 133 -34.54 -46.79 34.01
C SER A 133 -35.18 -48.07 33.46
N GLN A 134 -36.30 -47.93 32.74
CA GLN A 134 -37.02 -49.02 32.09
C GLN A 134 -36.19 -49.65 30.96
N ILE A 135 -35.64 -48.84 30.05
CA ILE A 135 -34.73 -49.30 28.99
C ILE A 135 -33.48 -49.99 29.57
N ALA A 136 -32.94 -49.48 30.69
CA ALA A 136 -31.82 -50.13 31.38
C ALA A 136 -32.21 -51.47 32.05
N SER A 137 -33.42 -51.62 32.58
CA SER A 137 -33.89 -52.90 33.12
C SER A 137 -34.14 -53.94 32.02
N GLU A 138 -34.69 -53.53 30.87
CA GLU A 138 -34.94 -54.40 29.72
C GLU A 138 -33.65 -54.86 29.01
N LEU A 139 -32.63 -53.99 28.92
CA LEU A 139 -31.30 -54.37 28.42
C LEU A 139 -30.46 -55.17 29.44
N GLY A 140 -30.93 -55.27 30.68
CA GLY A 140 -30.32 -56.07 31.75
C GLY A 140 -29.21 -55.37 32.54
N PRO A 141 -28.85 -55.89 33.73
CA PRO A 141 -28.03 -55.20 34.73
C PRO A 141 -26.54 -55.00 34.37
N GLN A 142 -26.12 -55.38 33.16
CA GLN A 142 -24.77 -55.17 32.63
C GLN A 142 -24.74 -54.17 31.44
N ALA A 143 -25.90 -53.63 31.05
CA ALA A 143 -26.01 -52.67 29.96
C ALA A 143 -25.23 -51.38 30.24
N LYS A 144 -24.37 -50.98 29.31
CA LYS A 144 -23.56 -49.75 29.48
C LYS A 144 -24.42 -48.52 29.27
N PRO A 145 -24.15 -47.38 29.94
CA PRO A 145 -24.93 -46.15 29.79
C PRO A 145 -25.05 -45.61 28.34
N LYS A 146 -24.13 -46.02 27.45
CA LYS A 146 -24.20 -45.72 26.02
C LYS A 146 -25.22 -46.61 25.30
N GLU A 147 -25.23 -47.92 25.56
CA GLU A 147 -26.15 -48.88 24.95
C GLU A 147 -27.62 -48.53 25.27
N VAL A 148 -27.89 -48.10 26.51
CA VAL A 148 -29.20 -47.56 26.94
C VAL A 148 -29.57 -46.27 26.20
N SER A 149 -28.59 -45.42 25.86
CA SER A 149 -28.82 -44.16 25.11
C SER A 149 -29.06 -44.41 23.62
N ASP A 150 -28.33 -45.36 23.03
CA ASP A 150 -28.45 -45.75 21.63
C ASP A 150 -29.83 -46.41 21.39
N GLU A 151 -30.27 -47.30 22.29
CA GLU A 151 -31.61 -47.91 22.26
C GLU A 151 -32.74 -46.90 22.49
N GLY A 152 -32.59 -45.99 23.47
CA GLY A 152 -33.57 -44.91 23.68
C GLY A 152 -33.67 -43.94 22.49
N THR A 153 -32.57 -43.72 21.76
CA THR A 153 -32.59 -42.96 20.49
C THR A 153 -33.42 -43.68 19.43
N LYS A 154 -33.25 -45.01 19.31
CA LYS A 154 -33.98 -45.84 18.36
C LYS A 154 -35.48 -45.85 18.66
N ARG A 155 -35.88 -46.10 19.92
CA ARG A 155 -37.29 -46.12 20.34
C ARG A 155 -37.98 -44.77 20.12
N TRP A 156 -37.29 -43.65 20.39
CA TRP A 156 -37.83 -42.32 20.08
C TRP A 156 -38.01 -42.08 18.57
N ALA A 157 -37.14 -42.63 17.72
CA ALA A 157 -37.28 -42.51 16.28
C ALA A 157 -38.49 -43.33 15.75
N GLU A 158 -38.70 -44.53 16.30
CA GLU A 158 -39.77 -45.47 15.91
C GLU A 158 -41.14 -45.16 16.55
N MET A 159 -41.19 -44.34 17.61
CA MET A 159 -42.42 -43.94 18.32
C MET A 159 -43.40 -43.14 17.41
N PRO A 160 -44.71 -43.44 17.43
CA PRO A 160 -45.75 -42.63 16.78
C PRO A 160 -45.74 -41.15 17.16
N GLU A 161 -46.27 -40.28 16.28
CA GLU A 161 -46.31 -38.83 16.55
C GLU A 161 -47.34 -38.42 17.62
N GLU A 162 -48.33 -39.28 17.88
CA GLU A 162 -49.33 -39.16 18.95
C GLU A 162 -48.68 -39.34 20.33
N ASP A 163 -47.94 -40.42 20.56
CA ASP A 163 -47.16 -40.65 21.79
C ASP A 163 -46.10 -39.55 22.03
N LYS A 164 -45.48 -39.05 20.95
CA LYS A 164 -44.56 -37.89 21.02
C LYS A 164 -45.27 -36.59 21.39
N ALA A 165 -46.59 -36.46 21.21
CA ALA A 165 -47.32 -35.24 21.51
C ALA A 165 -47.31 -34.93 23.02
N VAL A 166 -47.39 -35.94 23.88
CA VAL A 166 -47.29 -35.80 25.35
C VAL A 166 -45.97 -35.11 25.74
N TRP A 167 -44.85 -35.61 25.22
CA TRP A 167 -43.51 -35.04 25.46
C TRP A 167 -43.31 -33.66 24.83
N LYS A 168 -43.99 -33.35 23.72
CA LYS A 168 -44.00 -32.01 23.10
C LYS A 168 -44.81 -31.00 23.94
N LYS A 169 -45.96 -31.40 24.50
CA LYS A 169 -46.78 -30.59 25.42
C LYS A 169 -45.99 -30.24 26.68
N LEU A 170 -45.43 -31.26 27.35
CA LEU A 170 -44.54 -31.08 28.51
C LEU A 170 -43.33 -30.18 28.23
N TYR A 171 -42.75 -30.24 27.02
CA TYR A 171 -41.70 -29.30 26.63
C TYR A 171 -42.21 -27.87 26.44
N ALA A 172 -43.38 -27.68 25.83
CA ALA A 172 -43.98 -26.36 25.61
C ALA A 172 -44.26 -25.65 26.95
N ASP A 173 -44.82 -26.38 27.92
CA ASP A 173 -45.12 -25.85 29.26
C ASP A 173 -43.83 -25.48 30.01
N ASN A 174 -42.83 -26.37 30.03
CA ASN A 174 -41.52 -26.08 30.61
C ASN A 174 -40.79 -24.93 29.90
N LEU A 175 -40.96 -24.78 28.58
CA LEU A 175 -40.39 -23.68 27.81
C LEU A 175 -41.09 -22.35 28.12
N ALA A 176 -42.39 -22.35 28.40
CA ALA A 176 -43.13 -21.16 28.85
C ALA A 176 -42.63 -20.70 30.23
N VAL A 177 -42.49 -21.61 31.19
CA VAL A 177 -41.91 -21.33 32.51
C VAL A 177 -40.47 -20.82 32.40
N TYR A 178 -39.63 -21.45 31.57
CA TYR A 178 -38.27 -20.97 31.31
C TYR A 178 -38.24 -19.57 30.68
N LYS A 179 -39.12 -19.27 29.72
CA LYS A 179 -39.25 -17.93 29.13
C LYS A 179 -39.64 -16.90 30.19
N ALA A 180 -40.63 -17.18 31.03
CA ALA A 180 -41.03 -16.29 32.12
C ALA A 180 -39.90 -16.04 33.12
N LYS A 181 -39.20 -17.10 33.58
CA LYS A 181 -38.01 -16.98 34.45
C LYS A 181 -36.88 -16.20 33.76
N MET A 182 -36.65 -16.37 32.46
CA MET A 182 -35.65 -15.61 31.70
C MET A 182 -36.02 -14.13 31.52
N THR A 183 -37.31 -13.81 31.35
CA THR A 183 -37.77 -12.41 31.31
C THR A 183 -37.56 -11.73 32.66
N ALA A 184 -37.93 -12.39 33.77
CA ALA A 184 -37.67 -11.90 35.12
C ALA A 184 -36.16 -11.72 35.39
N TYR A 185 -35.34 -12.71 35.04
CA TYR A 185 -33.88 -12.65 35.15
C TYR A 185 -33.27 -11.47 34.37
N LYS A 186 -33.68 -11.28 33.11
CA LYS A 186 -33.23 -10.15 32.28
C LYS A 186 -33.70 -8.80 32.80
N ALA A 187 -34.87 -8.75 33.44
CA ALA A 187 -35.42 -7.55 34.07
C ALA A 187 -34.85 -7.28 35.48
N GLY A 188 -33.96 -8.15 36.00
CA GLY A 188 -33.40 -8.02 37.35
C GLY A 188 -34.41 -8.25 38.49
N LEU A 189 -35.58 -8.82 38.18
CA LEU A 189 -36.64 -9.09 39.15
C LEU A 189 -36.37 -10.40 39.93
N PRO A 190 -36.87 -10.53 41.17
CA PRO A 190 -36.79 -11.79 41.91
C PRO A 190 -37.39 -12.94 41.09
N LEU A 191 -36.63 -14.03 40.93
CA LEU A 191 -37.15 -15.25 40.32
C LEU A 191 -38.22 -15.85 41.24
N PRO A 192 -39.37 -16.31 40.70
CA PRO A 192 -40.36 -17.08 41.47
C PRO A 192 -39.69 -18.31 42.10
N ASP A 193 -40.03 -18.58 43.37
CA ASP A 193 -39.35 -19.55 44.23
C ASP A 193 -39.14 -20.93 43.57
N ASP A 194 -38.03 -21.57 43.93
CA ASP A 194 -37.49 -22.71 43.18
C ASP A 194 -38.18 -24.03 43.56
N ASP A 195 -39.43 -24.18 43.14
CA ASP A 195 -40.27 -25.39 43.23
C ASP A 195 -39.78 -26.56 42.34
N ASN A 196 -38.47 -26.70 42.14
CA ASN A 196 -37.87 -27.84 41.41
C ASN A 196 -38.15 -29.20 42.08
N ALA A 197 -38.58 -29.23 43.35
CA ALA A 197 -39.10 -30.43 44.02
C ALA A 197 -40.58 -30.73 43.69
N LYS A 198 -41.36 -29.74 43.21
CA LYS A 198 -42.69 -29.98 42.66
C LYS A 198 -42.62 -30.39 41.20
N ALA A 199 -41.70 -29.85 40.40
CA ALA A 199 -41.58 -30.18 38.98
C ALA A 199 -41.42 -31.70 38.70
N ASP A 200 -40.56 -32.41 39.43
CA ASP A 200 -40.40 -33.87 39.26
C ASP A 200 -41.66 -34.66 39.71
N ASN A 201 -42.35 -34.19 40.75
CA ASN A 201 -43.60 -34.80 41.26
C ASN A 201 -44.80 -34.53 40.33
N GLN A 202 -44.83 -33.33 39.75
CA GLN A 202 -45.83 -32.86 38.81
C GLN A 202 -45.63 -33.51 37.44
N LEU A 203 -44.39 -33.83 37.05
CA LEU A 203 -44.10 -34.67 35.88
C LEU A 203 -44.71 -36.07 36.04
N GLN A 204 -44.52 -36.72 37.19
CA GLN A 204 -45.12 -38.03 37.49
C GLN A 204 -46.65 -37.98 37.54
N GLN A 205 -47.25 -36.93 38.12
CA GLN A 205 -48.70 -36.75 38.11
C GLN A 205 -49.26 -36.42 36.71
N SER A 206 -48.55 -35.62 35.91
CA SER A 206 -48.99 -35.21 34.57
C SER A 206 -48.89 -36.34 33.53
N VAL A 207 -47.91 -37.24 33.65
CA VAL A 207 -47.81 -38.44 32.81
C VAL A 207 -48.91 -39.42 33.19
N ALA A 208 -49.13 -39.68 34.49
CA ALA A 208 -50.23 -40.53 34.95
C ALA A 208 -51.62 -39.96 34.61
N ALA A 209 -51.79 -38.64 34.58
CA ALA A 209 -53.03 -37.99 34.15
C ALA A 209 -53.21 -38.06 32.62
N ALA A 210 -52.15 -37.86 31.82
CA ALA A 210 -52.22 -37.99 30.37
C ALA A 210 -52.44 -39.45 29.91
N GLU A 211 -51.92 -40.44 30.65
CA GLU A 211 -52.21 -41.86 30.44
C GLU A 211 -53.64 -42.24 30.88
N ALA A 212 -54.29 -41.46 31.75
CA ALA A 212 -55.70 -41.64 32.14
C ALA A 212 -56.67 -40.92 31.19
N GLU A 213 -56.39 -39.68 30.79
CA GLU A 213 -57.19 -38.93 29.80
C GLU A 213 -57.13 -39.58 28.39
N ALA A 214 -56.09 -40.35 28.08
CA ALA A 214 -56.03 -41.15 26.85
C ALA A 214 -56.88 -42.45 26.89
N ALA A 215 -57.52 -42.76 28.02
CA ALA A 215 -58.34 -43.97 28.21
C ALA A 215 -59.85 -43.70 28.34
N GLU A 216 -60.27 -42.43 28.48
CA GLU A 216 -61.66 -42.01 28.60
C GLU A 216 -61.93 -40.74 27.76
N ASP A 217 -62.06 -40.88 26.43
CA ASP A 217 -62.89 -40.00 25.59
C ASP A 217 -63.02 -40.56 24.14
N ASP A 218 -63.84 -41.61 24.00
CA ASP A 218 -64.39 -42.08 22.72
C ASP A 218 -65.92 -41.85 22.74
N ASP A 219 -66.39 -40.59 22.81
CA ASP A 219 -67.72 -40.24 22.29
C ASP A 219 -68.04 -38.73 22.02
N SER A 220 -68.66 -38.48 20.86
CA SER A 220 -69.60 -37.41 20.48
C SER A 220 -69.49 -35.90 20.89
N SER A 221 -69.17 -35.06 19.90
CA SER A 221 -69.97 -33.88 19.43
C SER A 221 -70.12 -32.53 20.21
N SER A 222 -69.68 -31.46 19.52
CA SER A 222 -70.41 -30.17 19.24
C SER A 222 -70.25 -28.87 20.08
N SER A 223 -69.93 -27.80 19.33
CA SER A 223 -70.34 -26.37 19.40
C SER A 223 -69.88 -25.37 20.49
N SER A 224 -69.25 -24.29 19.97
CA SER A 224 -69.50 -22.84 20.17
C SER A 224 -69.02 -22.04 21.42
N ASN A 225 -68.22 -21.01 21.08
CA ASN A 225 -68.26 -19.59 21.48
C ASN A 225 -67.77 -19.05 22.86
N GLU A 226 -67.05 -17.91 22.72
CA GLU A 226 -67.08 -16.65 23.51
C GLU A 226 -66.33 -16.51 24.86
N ASP A 227 -65.28 -15.65 24.79
CA ASP A 227 -65.06 -14.40 25.55
C ASP A 227 -64.59 -14.27 27.03
N GLU A 228 -63.70 -13.25 27.14
CA GLU A 228 -63.49 -12.23 28.19
C GLU A 228 -62.96 -12.52 29.63
N SER A 229 -61.90 -11.74 29.97
CA SER A 229 -61.70 -11.02 31.25
C SER A 229 -61.36 -11.84 32.52
N SER A 230 -60.84 -11.29 33.64
CA SER A 230 -59.94 -10.14 33.90
C SER A 230 -59.47 -10.17 35.39
N GLU A 231 -58.58 -9.23 35.75
CA GLU A 231 -58.35 -8.69 37.11
C GLU A 231 -57.41 -9.35 38.17
N GLU A 232 -56.87 -8.40 38.94
CA GLU A 232 -55.85 -8.30 39.99
C GLU A 232 -56.45 -8.50 41.43
N PRO A 233 -55.87 -8.06 42.58
CA PRO A 233 -54.46 -7.93 43.05
C PRO A 233 -54.22 -8.38 44.54
N ALA A 234 -52.99 -8.17 45.06
CA ALA A 234 -52.69 -7.38 46.30
C ALA A 234 -51.93 -7.98 47.54
N LYS A 235 -50.85 -7.24 47.91
CA LYS A 235 -50.39 -6.79 49.27
C LYS A 235 -49.28 -7.51 50.11
N GLU A 236 -48.52 -6.64 50.77
CA GLU A 236 -47.32 -6.74 51.67
C GLU A 236 -47.70 -7.14 53.15
N PRO A 237 -46.84 -7.13 54.24
CA PRO A 237 -45.49 -6.53 54.44
C PRO A 237 -44.43 -7.21 55.39
N THR A 238 -43.32 -6.47 55.58
CA THR A 238 -42.08 -6.47 56.43
C THR A 238 -42.13 -6.80 57.96
N PRO A 239 -41.01 -6.81 58.79
CA PRO A 239 -39.53 -7.02 58.62
C PRO A 239 -38.79 -7.85 59.77
N PRO A 240 -37.62 -7.52 60.44
CA PRO A 240 -36.58 -8.51 60.90
C PRO A 240 -36.40 -8.57 62.47
N PRO A 241 -35.39 -9.23 63.16
CA PRO A 241 -33.92 -8.86 63.20
C PRO A 241 -32.84 -9.89 63.76
N SER A 242 -31.52 -9.57 63.66
CA SER A 242 -30.38 -9.95 64.58
C SER A 242 -30.02 -11.44 64.91
N GLY A 243 -28.80 -11.86 65.35
CA GLY A 243 -27.46 -11.28 65.47
C GLY A 243 -26.46 -12.05 66.41
N LYS A 244 -25.13 -11.83 66.25
CA LYS A 244 -23.97 -11.96 67.22
C LYS A 244 -23.28 -13.31 67.62
N ARG A 245 -21.91 -13.19 67.72
CA ARG A 245 -20.88 -13.81 68.65
C ARG A 245 -20.22 -15.18 68.28
N ARG A 246 -18.89 -15.25 68.11
CA ARG A 246 -17.72 -15.45 69.06
C ARG A 246 -17.54 -16.92 69.53
N ARG A 247 -16.34 -17.52 69.78
CA ARG A 247 -14.88 -17.24 69.56
C ARG A 247 -14.04 -18.43 70.14
N VAL A 248 -12.71 -18.48 69.91
CA VAL A 248 -11.65 -19.28 70.62
C VAL A 248 -11.50 -20.74 70.13
N GLY A 249 -10.32 -21.38 70.01
CA GLY A 249 -8.88 -21.07 70.24
C GLY A 249 -8.03 -22.34 69.92
N ALA A 250 -6.74 -22.56 70.25
CA ALA A 250 -5.57 -21.77 70.69
C ALA A 250 -4.31 -22.70 70.75
N LYS A 251 -3.11 -22.14 71.05
CA LYS A 251 -1.79 -22.78 71.34
C LYS A 251 -0.92 -23.21 70.12
N ALA A 252 0.41 -23.25 70.11
CA ALA A 252 1.58 -22.71 70.89
C ALA A 252 2.83 -23.55 70.47
N ALA A 253 4.13 -23.17 70.55
CA ALA A 253 4.87 -21.90 70.70
C ALA A 253 6.41 -22.14 70.53
N ASN A 254 7.22 -21.06 70.41
CA ASN A 254 8.67 -20.93 70.76
C ASN A 254 9.74 -21.68 69.90
N ASN A 255 11.02 -21.26 69.76
CA ASN A 255 11.74 -20.03 70.15
C ASN A 255 13.03 -19.78 69.31
N VAL A 256 13.23 -18.54 68.83
CA VAL A 256 14.37 -17.59 69.08
C VAL A 256 15.85 -18.06 69.14
N SER A 257 16.73 -17.48 68.28
CA SER A 257 17.89 -16.61 68.66
C SER A 257 18.82 -16.19 67.49
N THR A 258 19.54 -15.06 67.65
CA THR A 258 20.57 -14.43 66.76
C THR A 258 21.93 -14.34 67.56
N PRO A 259 23.01 -13.55 67.28
CA PRO A 259 23.38 -12.62 66.18
C PRO A 259 24.91 -12.51 65.73
N VAL A 260 25.18 -11.75 64.63
CA VAL A 260 26.28 -10.74 64.40
C VAL A 260 27.80 -11.07 64.15
N SER A 261 28.40 -10.26 63.22
CA SER A 261 29.84 -9.86 63.01
C SER A 261 30.75 -10.66 62.03
N ALA A 262 31.83 -10.13 61.37
CA ALA A 262 32.16 -8.78 60.82
C ALA A 262 33.47 -8.77 59.96
N LYS A 263 33.58 -7.83 58.97
CA LYS A 263 34.80 -7.16 58.41
C LYS A 263 35.85 -7.85 57.46
N LYS A 264 36.08 -7.14 56.32
CA LYS A 264 37.38 -6.63 55.73
C LYS A 264 38.10 -7.30 54.51
N ALA A 265 38.25 -6.45 53.46
CA ALA A 265 39.47 -6.05 52.73
C ALA A 265 40.01 -6.80 51.45
N SER A 266 40.34 -5.99 50.43
CA SER A 266 41.16 -6.24 49.21
C SER A 266 42.69 -5.98 49.50
N PRO A 267 43.71 -6.05 48.58
CA PRO A 267 43.72 -5.58 47.17
C PRO A 267 44.67 -6.27 46.10
N GLU A 268 44.52 -5.82 44.84
CA GLU A 268 45.47 -5.65 43.70
C GLU A 268 46.78 -6.48 43.48
N LYS A 269 47.07 -6.81 42.19
CA LYS A 269 48.20 -6.19 41.43
C LYS A 269 48.25 -6.47 39.90
N LYS A 270 48.76 -5.49 39.15
CA LYS A 270 49.05 -5.49 37.69
C LYS A 270 50.36 -6.23 37.33
N LYS A 271 50.53 -6.65 36.05
CA LYS A 271 51.75 -6.43 35.24
C LYS A 271 51.64 -6.88 33.76
N THR A 272 51.81 -5.92 32.84
CA THR A 272 52.44 -6.06 31.50
C THR A 272 53.98 -5.90 31.65
N PRO A 273 54.89 -6.22 30.67
CA PRO A 273 54.84 -5.83 29.24
C PRO A 273 55.45 -6.81 28.19
N ALA A 274 55.51 -6.35 26.93
CA ALA A 274 56.21 -6.93 25.75
C ALA A 274 57.75 -6.62 25.78
N PRO A 275 58.59 -6.64 24.70
CA PRO A 275 58.42 -6.96 23.25
C PRO A 275 59.64 -7.69 22.57
N LYS A 276 59.81 -7.52 21.24
CA LYS A 276 60.97 -7.78 20.30
C LYS A 276 60.80 -8.98 19.35
N LYS A 277 61.33 -9.05 18.12
CA LYS A 277 61.89 -8.11 17.08
C LYS A 277 61.87 -8.92 15.74
N THR A 278 61.40 -8.44 14.59
CA THR A 278 62.05 -7.60 13.54
C THR A 278 63.28 -8.22 12.83
N GLU A 279 63.39 -7.97 11.50
CA GLU A 279 64.53 -8.19 10.57
C GLU A 279 64.67 -9.57 9.86
N THR A 280 65.12 -9.71 8.59
CA THR A 280 64.88 -9.00 7.29
C THR A 280 65.49 -9.79 6.11
N LYS A 281 65.03 -9.55 4.85
CA LYS A 281 65.74 -9.79 3.55
C LYS A 281 65.99 -11.28 3.13
N GLU A 282 66.05 -11.69 1.85
CA GLU A 282 65.84 -11.03 0.53
C GLU A 282 65.62 -12.04 -0.64
N VAL A 283 64.91 -11.58 -1.69
CA VAL A 283 64.94 -11.97 -3.14
C VAL A 283 64.85 -13.45 -3.57
N LYS A 284 63.77 -13.79 -4.32
CA LYS A 284 63.81 -14.14 -5.77
C LYS A 284 62.40 -14.22 -6.38
N GLU A 285 62.26 -13.75 -7.62
CA GLU A 285 61.02 -13.78 -8.42
C GLU A 285 60.73 -15.19 -8.96
N ALA A 286 59.45 -15.58 -9.05
CA ALA A 286 58.77 -15.96 -10.31
C ALA A 286 57.40 -16.64 -10.11
N LYS A 287 56.44 -16.24 -10.97
CA LYS A 287 55.19 -16.94 -11.38
C LYS A 287 54.00 -17.05 -10.40
N GLU A 288 52.83 -16.84 -10.99
CA GLU A 288 51.48 -17.04 -10.43
C GLU A 288 51.22 -18.51 -10.03
N PRO A 289 50.27 -18.74 -9.11
CA PRO A 289 49.17 -19.63 -9.51
C PRO A 289 47.77 -19.19 -9.04
N ALA A 290 46.75 -19.70 -9.74
CA ALA A 290 45.34 -19.41 -9.53
C ALA A 290 44.78 -19.94 -8.19
N SER A 291 43.82 -19.21 -7.60
CA SER A 291 43.13 -19.63 -6.37
C SER A 291 41.88 -20.48 -6.65
N THR A 292 41.92 -21.78 -6.33
CA THR A 292 40.71 -22.62 -6.25
C THR A 292 39.97 -22.37 -4.94
N ARG A 293 38.77 -21.78 -5.00
CA ARG A 293 37.89 -21.52 -3.85
C ARG A 293 37.01 -22.75 -3.60
N LYS A 294 37.09 -23.37 -2.42
CA LYS A 294 36.16 -24.44 -2.01
C LYS A 294 34.74 -23.89 -1.91
N SER A 295 33.79 -24.51 -2.59
CA SER A 295 32.37 -24.25 -2.45
C SER A 295 31.81 -24.97 -1.22
N LEU A 296 31.00 -24.26 -0.42
CA LEU A 296 30.13 -24.86 0.58
C LEU A 296 28.87 -25.39 -0.13
N GLY A 297 28.57 -26.67 0.05
CA GLY A 297 27.47 -27.34 -0.62
C GLY A 297 26.13 -27.14 0.09
N THR A 298 25.09 -26.87 -0.70
CA THR A 298 23.69 -27.06 -0.30
C THR A 298 23.10 -28.22 -1.08
N SER A 299 22.53 -29.20 -0.38
CA SER A 299 21.90 -30.39 -0.98
C SER A 299 20.68 -30.01 -1.82
N ALA A 300 20.67 -30.41 -3.08
CA ALA A 300 19.56 -30.19 -4.01
C ALA A 300 19.24 -31.46 -4.81
N ASP A 301 18.74 -32.50 -4.13
CA ASP A 301 18.07 -33.63 -4.79
C ASP A 301 16.57 -33.38 -4.86
N GLY A 302 16.16 -32.72 -5.94
CA GLY A 302 14.76 -32.49 -6.29
C GLY A 302 14.62 -32.39 -7.80
N LYS A 303 13.90 -33.34 -8.42
CA LYS A 303 13.65 -33.33 -9.86
C LYS A 303 13.08 -31.96 -10.29
N PRO A 304 13.55 -31.36 -11.39
CA PRO A 304 13.11 -30.02 -11.78
C PRO A 304 11.65 -30.04 -12.22
N SER A 305 10.76 -29.55 -11.34
CA SER A 305 9.40 -29.20 -11.72
C SER A 305 9.46 -28.13 -12.83
N LYS A 306 8.78 -28.34 -13.96
CA LYS A 306 8.64 -27.35 -15.04
C LYS A 306 7.80 -26.15 -14.56
N LYS A 307 8.39 -25.27 -13.74
CA LYS A 307 7.78 -23.98 -13.40
C LYS A 307 7.79 -23.12 -14.67
N LYS A 308 6.61 -22.58 -15.05
CA LYS A 308 6.50 -21.59 -16.14
C LYS A 308 7.43 -20.41 -15.85
N ARG A 309 7.98 -19.77 -16.89
CA ARG A 309 8.81 -18.57 -16.67
C ARG A 309 7.94 -17.44 -16.15
N LYS A 310 8.52 -16.52 -15.35
CA LYS A 310 7.77 -15.39 -14.79
C LYS A 310 7.16 -14.51 -15.89
N SER A 311 7.87 -14.30 -16.99
CA SER A 311 7.36 -13.66 -18.20
C SER A 311 6.05 -14.30 -18.68
N ASP A 312 6.00 -15.62 -18.79
CA ASP A 312 4.81 -16.35 -19.27
C ASP A 312 3.61 -16.17 -18.33
N ILE A 313 3.85 -16.01 -17.02
CA ILE A 313 2.82 -15.74 -16.02
C ILE A 313 2.32 -14.30 -16.17
N ASP A 314 3.22 -13.33 -16.31
CA ASP A 314 2.89 -11.92 -16.50
C ASP A 314 2.05 -11.69 -17.76
N LYS A 315 2.38 -12.35 -18.89
CA LYS A 315 1.58 -12.32 -20.12
C LYS A 315 0.18 -12.91 -19.93
N LEU A 316 0.03 -13.97 -19.12
CA LEU A 316 -1.28 -14.53 -18.78
C LEU A 316 -2.10 -13.59 -17.88
N VAL A 317 -1.47 -12.86 -16.96
CA VAL A 317 -2.15 -11.89 -16.09
C VAL A 317 -2.69 -10.70 -16.91
N ILE A 318 -1.89 -10.12 -17.81
CA ILE A 318 -2.40 -9.04 -18.67
C ILE A 318 -3.46 -9.52 -19.67
N SER A 319 -3.36 -10.77 -20.16
CA SER A 319 -4.41 -11.36 -21.00
C SER A 319 -5.75 -11.52 -20.24
N GLN A 320 -5.72 -11.89 -18.95
CA GLN A 320 -6.93 -11.92 -18.12
C GLN A 320 -7.55 -10.52 -17.95
N LEU A 321 -6.73 -9.49 -17.78
CA LEU A 321 -7.20 -8.10 -17.76
C LEU A 321 -7.72 -7.64 -19.14
N GLY A 322 -7.09 -8.08 -20.23
CA GLY A 322 -7.54 -7.84 -21.60
C GLY A 322 -8.93 -8.44 -21.84
N PHE A 323 -9.17 -9.69 -21.43
CA PHE A 323 -10.49 -10.32 -21.52
C PHE A 323 -11.53 -9.65 -20.61
N LEU A 324 -11.16 -9.18 -19.42
CA LEU A 324 -12.03 -8.35 -18.57
C LEU A 324 -12.40 -7.03 -19.28
N ALA A 325 -11.43 -6.37 -19.92
CA ALA A 325 -11.64 -5.15 -20.69
C ALA A 325 -12.52 -5.41 -21.92
N GLN A 326 -12.35 -6.52 -22.64
CA GLN A 326 -13.26 -6.95 -23.71
C GLN A 326 -14.69 -7.15 -23.20
N ARG A 327 -14.88 -7.78 -22.03
CA ARG A 327 -16.20 -7.92 -21.37
C ARG A 327 -16.79 -6.60 -20.87
N ARG A 328 -15.97 -5.57 -20.61
CA ARG A 328 -16.40 -4.20 -20.28
C ARG A 328 -16.82 -3.47 -21.56
N LEU A 329 -16.01 -3.52 -22.60
CA LEU A 329 -16.28 -2.95 -23.93
C LEU A 329 -17.56 -3.55 -24.56
N ALA A 330 -17.72 -4.87 -24.56
CA ALA A 330 -18.87 -5.57 -25.14
C ALA A 330 -20.23 -5.23 -24.50
N ARG A 331 -20.25 -4.48 -23.38
CA ARG A 331 -21.47 -3.94 -22.76
C ARG A 331 -21.53 -2.41 -22.70
N GLY A 332 -20.72 -1.71 -23.50
CA GLY A 332 -20.75 -0.24 -23.62
C GLY A 332 -19.91 0.53 -22.60
N VAL A 333 -19.02 -0.12 -21.83
CA VAL A 333 -18.15 0.61 -20.89
C VAL A 333 -17.00 1.27 -21.64
N ARG A 334 -16.84 2.59 -21.46
CA ARG A 334 -15.66 3.35 -21.90
C ARG A 334 -14.45 2.94 -21.04
N LEU A 335 -13.43 2.37 -21.66
CA LEU A 335 -12.28 1.79 -20.98
C LEU A 335 -11.31 2.85 -20.44
N ASN A 336 -10.70 2.60 -19.28
CA ASN A 336 -9.60 3.40 -18.75
C ASN A 336 -8.23 3.01 -19.34
N HIS A 337 -7.16 3.68 -18.88
CA HIS A 337 -5.81 3.47 -19.42
C HIS A 337 -5.33 2.02 -19.30
N ALA A 338 -5.49 1.40 -18.13
CA ALA A 338 -5.03 0.04 -17.88
C ALA A 338 -5.84 -0.99 -18.67
N GLU A 339 -7.16 -0.78 -18.79
CA GLU A 339 -8.06 -1.64 -19.55
C GLU A 339 -7.80 -1.57 -21.07
N ALA A 340 -7.65 -0.36 -21.63
CA ALA A 340 -7.33 -0.17 -23.04
C ALA A 340 -5.97 -0.78 -23.39
N THR A 341 -4.95 -0.54 -22.56
CA THR A 341 -3.60 -1.10 -22.72
C THR A 341 -3.63 -2.63 -22.66
N ALA A 342 -4.37 -3.22 -21.71
CA ALA A 342 -4.47 -4.67 -21.58
C ALA A 342 -5.27 -5.33 -22.72
N LEU A 343 -6.35 -4.70 -23.20
CA LEU A 343 -7.11 -5.18 -24.35
C LEU A 343 -6.24 -5.20 -25.60
N ILE A 344 -5.62 -4.08 -25.94
CA ILE A 344 -4.76 -3.98 -27.13
C ILE A 344 -3.58 -4.96 -26.97
N SER A 345 -2.97 -5.06 -25.78
CA SER A 345 -1.89 -6.01 -25.53
C SER A 345 -2.32 -7.47 -25.74
N SER A 346 -3.47 -7.88 -25.18
CA SER A 346 -3.97 -9.25 -25.31
C SER A 346 -4.27 -9.59 -26.77
N ASN A 347 -4.94 -8.71 -27.51
CA ASN A 347 -5.28 -8.97 -28.91
C ASN A 347 -4.03 -9.00 -29.79
N LEU A 348 -3.03 -8.15 -29.53
CA LEU A 348 -1.75 -8.22 -30.22
C LEU A 348 -1.02 -9.55 -29.91
N GLN A 349 -1.08 -10.08 -28.68
CA GLN A 349 -0.50 -11.39 -28.38
C GLN A 349 -1.18 -12.53 -29.15
N GLU A 350 -2.52 -12.53 -29.27
CA GLU A 350 -3.24 -13.52 -30.06
C GLU A 350 -2.88 -13.42 -31.56
N LEU A 351 -2.86 -12.21 -32.14
CA LEU A 351 -2.48 -12.01 -33.54
C LEU A 351 -0.99 -12.36 -33.82
N ILE A 352 -0.10 -12.18 -32.84
CA ILE A 352 1.29 -12.69 -32.91
C ILE A 352 1.29 -14.21 -32.88
N ARG A 353 0.47 -14.82 -32.01
CA ARG A 353 0.34 -16.27 -31.86
C ARG A 353 -0.21 -16.94 -33.11
N ASP A 354 -1.12 -16.31 -33.84
CA ASP A 354 -1.61 -16.81 -35.13
C ASP A 354 -0.53 -16.85 -36.21
N GLY A 355 0.49 -15.98 -36.10
CA GLY A 355 1.66 -15.97 -36.99
C GLY A 355 1.41 -15.43 -38.40
N ASN A 356 0.23 -14.85 -38.66
CA ASN A 356 -0.18 -14.32 -39.97
C ASN A 356 0.19 -12.85 -40.21
N HIS A 357 0.76 -12.17 -39.20
CA HIS A 357 1.07 -10.74 -39.25
C HIS A 357 2.55 -10.46 -38.96
N THR A 358 3.12 -9.48 -39.66
CA THR A 358 4.43 -8.93 -39.35
C THR A 358 4.34 -7.89 -38.21
N VAL A 359 5.48 -7.50 -37.66
CA VAL A 359 5.57 -6.39 -36.69
C VAL A 359 4.93 -5.11 -37.25
N ALA A 360 5.15 -4.77 -38.54
CA ALA A 360 4.62 -3.57 -39.15
C ALA A 360 3.08 -3.60 -39.33
N ASP A 361 2.52 -4.78 -39.61
CA ASP A 361 1.07 -4.97 -39.67
C ASP A 361 0.46 -4.73 -38.28
N LEU A 362 1.05 -5.31 -37.24
CA LEU A 362 0.58 -5.17 -35.86
C LEU A 362 0.73 -3.74 -35.32
N MET A 363 1.80 -3.03 -35.70
CA MET A 363 1.97 -1.59 -35.44
C MET A 363 0.83 -0.74 -36.03
N SER A 364 0.22 -1.21 -37.12
CA SER A 364 -0.90 -0.54 -37.78
C SER A 364 -2.25 -1.00 -37.17
N ILE A 365 -2.43 -2.30 -37.00
CA ILE A 365 -3.65 -2.92 -36.44
C ILE A 365 -3.94 -2.41 -35.02
N GLY A 366 -2.92 -2.31 -34.16
CA GLY A 366 -3.09 -1.83 -32.78
C GLY A 366 -3.69 -0.43 -32.66
N LYS A 367 -3.52 0.43 -33.68
CA LYS A 367 -4.10 1.79 -33.73
C LYS A 367 -5.58 1.83 -34.13
N THR A 368 -6.11 0.70 -34.61
CA THR A 368 -7.47 0.60 -35.15
C THR A 368 -8.45 -0.02 -34.16
N MET A 369 -7.99 -0.70 -33.10
CA MET A 369 -8.88 -1.44 -32.19
C MET A 369 -9.82 -0.51 -31.39
N LEU A 370 -9.31 0.61 -30.86
CA LEU A 370 -10.06 1.50 -29.98
C LEU A 370 -10.00 2.96 -30.47
N GLY A 371 -11.17 3.57 -30.66
CA GLY A 371 -11.33 5.00 -30.91
C GLY A 371 -11.70 5.80 -29.66
N ARG A 372 -11.69 7.14 -29.74
CA ARG A 372 -12.01 8.06 -28.62
C ARG A 372 -13.30 7.74 -27.87
N ARG A 373 -14.34 7.27 -28.58
CA ARG A 373 -15.63 6.89 -28.00
C ARG A 373 -15.57 5.70 -27.04
N HIS A 374 -14.58 4.83 -27.24
CA HIS A 374 -14.45 3.53 -26.57
C HIS A 374 -13.62 3.60 -25.29
N VAL A 375 -12.99 4.75 -25.02
CA VAL A 375 -12.11 4.99 -23.88
C VAL A 375 -12.53 6.23 -23.11
N LEU A 376 -12.10 6.36 -21.85
CA LEU A 376 -12.23 7.61 -21.09
C LEU A 376 -11.33 8.70 -21.71
N PRO A 377 -11.69 10.00 -21.62
CA PRO A 377 -10.95 11.06 -22.32
C PRO A 377 -9.46 11.13 -21.97
N SER A 378 -9.12 10.89 -20.70
CA SER A 378 -7.74 10.83 -20.19
C SER A 378 -6.87 9.75 -20.83
N VAL A 379 -7.45 8.74 -21.48
CA VAL A 379 -6.69 7.70 -22.18
C VAL A 379 -6.02 8.25 -23.43
N VAL A 380 -6.61 9.24 -24.11
CA VAL A 380 -6.04 9.84 -25.33
C VAL A 380 -4.73 10.58 -25.04
N SER A 381 -4.60 11.18 -23.85
CA SER A 381 -3.41 11.92 -23.43
C SER A 381 -2.39 11.08 -22.65
N SER A 382 -2.83 10.03 -21.93
CA SER A 382 -1.93 9.14 -21.18
C SER A 382 -1.40 7.96 -21.99
N LEU A 383 -2.20 7.36 -22.89
CA LEU A 383 -1.81 6.24 -23.74
C LEU A 383 -1.32 6.74 -25.10
N VAL A 384 -0.17 7.43 -25.11
CA VAL A 384 0.46 7.96 -26.35
C VAL A 384 1.40 6.96 -27.01
N GLU A 385 1.88 5.96 -26.28
CA GLU A 385 2.68 4.85 -26.77
C GLU A 385 2.42 3.61 -25.89
N MET A 386 2.40 2.43 -26.49
CA MET A 386 2.47 1.16 -25.75
C MET A 386 3.32 0.14 -26.50
N GLN A 387 3.87 -0.83 -25.78
CA GLN A 387 4.88 -1.75 -26.29
C GLN A 387 4.58 -3.18 -25.88
N VAL A 388 4.63 -4.13 -26.81
CA VAL A 388 4.27 -5.53 -26.60
C VAL A 388 5.32 -6.42 -27.27
N GLU A 389 5.87 -7.38 -26.52
CA GLU A 389 6.67 -8.48 -27.07
C GLU A 389 5.92 -9.79 -26.99
N GLY A 390 5.88 -10.51 -28.11
CA GLY A 390 5.29 -11.85 -28.25
C GLY A 390 6.16 -12.75 -29.14
N THR A 391 5.84 -14.05 -29.18
CA THR A 391 6.61 -15.05 -29.95
C THR A 391 5.98 -15.29 -31.31
N PHE A 392 6.52 -14.65 -32.33
CA PHE A 392 6.22 -14.89 -33.74
C PHE A 392 6.79 -16.24 -34.20
N PRO A 393 6.38 -16.78 -35.36
CA PRO A 393 7.00 -17.96 -35.97
C PRO A 393 8.53 -17.86 -36.16
N THR A 394 9.07 -16.65 -36.23
CA THR A 394 10.50 -16.35 -36.40
C THR A 394 11.23 -16.01 -35.09
N GLY A 395 10.56 -16.01 -33.94
CA GLY A 395 11.14 -15.67 -32.63
C GLY A 395 10.40 -14.55 -31.90
N THR A 396 11.00 -14.04 -30.82
CA THR A 396 10.41 -12.94 -30.03
C THR A 396 10.76 -11.59 -30.65
N TYR A 397 9.76 -10.74 -30.89
CA TYR A 397 9.95 -9.38 -31.42
C TYR A 397 9.08 -8.36 -30.69
N LEU A 398 9.57 -7.13 -30.63
CA LEU A 398 8.89 -5.95 -30.11
C LEU A 398 7.94 -5.36 -31.16
N VAL A 399 6.72 -5.06 -30.73
CA VAL A 399 5.72 -4.26 -31.45
C VAL A 399 5.45 -3.00 -30.64
N THR A 400 5.65 -1.82 -31.24
CA THR A 400 5.41 -0.52 -30.59
C THR A 400 4.27 0.21 -31.28
N ILE A 401 3.20 0.51 -30.53
CA ILE A 401 2.03 1.22 -31.04
C ILE A 401 2.10 2.69 -30.61
N HIS A 402 2.48 3.58 -31.53
CA HIS A 402 2.43 5.02 -31.30
C HIS A 402 1.02 5.57 -31.58
N HIS A 403 0.47 6.31 -30.62
CA HIS A 403 -0.91 6.80 -30.57
C HIS A 403 -1.95 5.70 -30.86
N PRO A 404 -2.14 4.72 -29.97
CA PRO A 404 -3.11 3.63 -30.15
C PRO A 404 -4.55 4.13 -30.31
N ILE A 405 -4.92 5.24 -29.66
CA ILE A 405 -6.21 5.90 -29.82
C ILE A 405 -6.06 7.02 -30.87
N SER A 406 -6.34 6.70 -32.14
CA SER A 406 -6.07 7.61 -33.28
C SER A 406 -7.30 7.99 -34.12
N SER A 407 -8.47 7.43 -33.83
CA SER A 407 -9.74 7.65 -34.52
C SER A 407 -10.88 7.94 -33.53
N GLU A 408 -12.04 8.42 -34.01
CA GLU A 408 -13.25 8.54 -33.17
C GLU A 408 -13.80 7.16 -32.79
N ASP A 409 -13.99 6.33 -33.82
CA ASP A 409 -14.49 4.97 -33.75
C ASP A 409 -13.36 3.96 -33.98
N GLY A 410 -13.40 2.86 -33.23
CA GLY A 410 -12.49 1.73 -33.39
C GLY A 410 -13.17 0.57 -34.11
N ASP A 411 -12.36 -0.31 -34.67
CA ASP A 411 -12.78 -1.59 -35.20
C ASP A 411 -13.03 -2.56 -34.03
N LEU A 412 -14.31 -2.64 -33.62
CA LEU A 412 -14.71 -3.46 -32.48
C LEU A 412 -14.67 -4.96 -32.74
N GLU A 413 -14.66 -5.39 -34.01
CA GLU A 413 -14.38 -6.80 -34.36
C GLU A 413 -12.93 -7.14 -34.03
N LYS A 414 -11.98 -6.25 -34.38
CA LYS A 414 -10.58 -6.38 -33.95
C LYS A 414 -10.37 -6.17 -32.45
N ALA A 415 -11.18 -5.33 -31.79
CA ALA A 415 -11.10 -5.12 -30.33
C ALA A 415 -11.61 -6.34 -29.53
N LEU A 416 -12.55 -7.10 -30.09
CA LEU A 416 -13.12 -8.31 -29.49
C LEU A 416 -12.55 -9.61 -30.11
N TYR A 417 -11.48 -9.50 -30.88
CA TYR A 417 -10.80 -10.65 -31.50
C TYR A 417 -10.44 -11.73 -30.45
N GLY A 418 -10.65 -13.00 -30.81
CA GLY A 418 -10.41 -14.16 -29.93
C GLY A 418 -11.36 -14.31 -28.73
N SER A 419 -12.19 -13.30 -28.41
CA SER A 419 -13.00 -13.29 -27.18
C SER A 419 -14.32 -14.07 -27.26
N PHE A 420 -14.83 -14.31 -28.49
CA PHE A 420 -16.17 -14.84 -28.77
C PHE A 420 -17.33 -14.03 -28.14
N LEU A 421 -17.09 -12.77 -27.76
CA LEU A 421 -18.13 -11.85 -27.27
C LEU A 421 -18.88 -11.20 -28.43
N PRO A 422 -20.17 -10.86 -28.27
CA PRO A 422 -20.91 -10.12 -29.28
C PRO A 422 -20.36 -8.70 -29.43
N ILE A 423 -20.31 -8.21 -30.67
CA ILE A 423 -19.95 -6.82 -30.96
C ILE A 423 -21.11 -5.92 -30.50
N PRO A 424 -20.87 -4.94 -29.61
CA PRO A 424 -21.92 -4.03 -29.15
C PRO A 424 -22.34 -3.07 -30.29
N PRO A 425 -23.60 -2.61 -30.31
CA PRO A 425 -24.01 -1.59 -31.27
C PRO A 425 -23.29 -0.27 -30.97
N GLN A 426 -22.99 0.52 -32.01
CA GLN A 426 -22.28 1.80 -31.87
C GLN A 426 -23.01 2.78 -30.93
N THR A 427 -24.35 2.68 -30.83
CA THR A 427 -25.19 3.46 -29.90
C THR A 427 -24.91 3.18 -28.42
N ALA A 428 -24.18 2.10 -28.08
CA ALA A 428 -23.70 1.86 -26.72
C ALA A 428 -22.58 2.85 -26.29
N PHE A 429 -21.97 3.56 -27.24
CA PHE A 429 -20.92 4.55 -26.99
C PHE A 429 -21.37 5.93 -27.50
N PRO A 430 -21.81 6.84 -26.61
CA PRO A 430 -22.21 8.19 -27.02
C PRO A 430 -21.04 8.96 -27.65
N ASP A 431 -21.36 9.99 -28.42
CA ASP A 431 -20.35 10.87 -29.01
C ASP A 431 -19.51 11.57 -27.92
N PRO A 432 -18.21 11.80 -28.16
CA PRO A 432 -17.32 12.35 -27.15
C PRO A 432 -17.48 13.88 -27.05
N ASP A 433 -17.61 14.45 -25.85
CA ASP A 433 -17.64 15.92 -25.69
C ASP A 433 -16.28 16.52 -26.08
N PRO A 434 -16.19 17.43 -27.08
CA PRO A 434 -14.94 18.06 -27.46
C PRO A 434 -14.24 18.84 -26.34
N GLN A 435 -14.96 19.28 -25.29
CA GLN A 435 -14.36 19.95 -24.13
C GLN A 435 -13.43 19.02 -23.34
N ASP A 436 -13.77 17.73 -23.24
CA ASP A 436 -12.99 16.75 -22.47
C ASP A 436 -11.57 16.53 -23.03
N TYR A 437 -11.33 16.87 -24.30
CA TYR A 437 -10.07 16.62 -25.02
C TYR A 437 -9.20 17.88 -25.16
N LYS A 438 -9.63 19.02 -24.59
CA LYS A 438 -8.78 20.21 -24.50
C LYS A 438 -7.50 19.90 -23.73
N ALA A 439 -6.39 20.52 -24.16
CA ALA A 439 -5.08 20.30 -23.56
C ALA A 439 -5.07 20.66 -22.07
N GLU A 440 -5.71 21.77 -21.66
CA GLU A 440 -5.83 22.16 -20.25
C GLU A 440 -6.65 21.18 -19.40
N ASN A 441 -7.56 20.42 -20.02
CA ASN A 441 -8.45 19.47 -19.33
C ASN A 441 -7.83 18.06 -19.20
N GLN A 442 -6.65 17.81 -19.75
CA GLN A 442 -5.96 16.52 -19.61
C GLN A 442 -5.31 16.37 -18.24
N PRO A 443 -5.15 15.14 -17.72
CA PRO A 443 -4.35 14.91 -16.52
C PRO A 443 -2.90 15.33 -16.74
N GLY A 444 -2.27 15.96 -15.74
CA GLY A 444 -0.87 16.36 -15.85
C GLY A 444 -0.54 17.49 -16.84
N ALA A 445 -1.57 18.18 -17.36
CA ALA A 445 -1.42 19.24 -18.36
C ALA A 445 -0.43 20.34 -17.92
N VAL A 446 0.38 20.82 -18.87
CA VAL A 446 1.34 21.92 -18.66
C VAL A 446 0.92 23.10 -19.51
N ILE A 447 0.74 24.27 -18.89
CA ILE A 447 0.47 25.54 -19.58
C ILE A 447 1.67 26.45 -19.34
N VAL A 448 2.38 26.78 -20.43
CA VAL A 448 3.54 27.66 -20.38
C VAL A 448 3.16 29.14 -20.52
N VAL A 449 4.05 30.03 -20.08
CA VAL A 449 3.86 31.48 -20.27
C VAL A 449 3.91 31.84 -21.76
N LYS A 450 2.75 32.23 -22.32
CA LYS A 450 2.53 32.51 -23.75
C LYS A 450 3.49 33.58 -24.30
N ASN A 451 3.81 33.47 -25.59
CA ASN A 451 4.60 34.45 -26.36
C ASN A 451 6.00 34.76 -25.80
N THR A 452 6.58 33.87 -24.99
CA THR A 452 7.94 34.03 -24.47
C THR A 452 8.90 33.01 -25.09
N ARG A 453 10.13 33.45 -25.39
CA ARG A 453 11.25 32.58 -25.76
C ARG A 453 12.27 32.57 -24.64
N ILE A 454 12.87 31.42 -24.38
CA ILE A 454 13.96 31.28 -23.41
C ILE A 454 15.28 31.55 -24.13
N ALA A 455 16.03 32.55 -23.65
CA ALA A 455 17.38 32.83 -24.12
C ALA A 455 18.36 31.83 -23.47
N LEU A 456 19.17 31.19 -24.29
CA LEU A 456 20.15 30.18 -23.87
C LEU A 456 21.54 30.83 -23.74
N ASN A 457 22.36 30.30 -22.84
CA ASN A 457 23.77 30.66 -22.67
C ASN A 457 23.97 32.19 -22.55
N GLY A 458 23.18 32.82 -21.66
CA GLY A 458 23.17 34.26 -21.44
C GLY A 458 24.54 34.81 -21.02
N GLY A 459 24.87 36.04 -21.42
CA GLY A 459 26.12 36.72 -21.04
C GLY A 459 27.42 36.19 -21.67
N ARG A 460 27.42 35.03 -22.33
CA ARG A 460 28.63 34.43 -22.92
C ARG A 460 28.98 34.95 -24.32
N LYS A 461 30.29 35.00 -24.63
CA LYS A 461 30.82 35.37 -25.95
C LYS A 461 30.38 34.38 -27.03
N ARG A 462 30.20 34.86 -28.26
CA ARG A 462 29.72 34.08 -29.40
C ARG A 462 30.52 34.35 -30.66
N ILE A 463 30.63 33.33 -31.49
CA ILE A 463 31.22 33.37 -32.83
C ILE A 463 30.34 32.54 -33.77
N ARG A 464 30.46 32.74 -35.09
CA ARG A 464 30.01 31.74 -36.07
C ARG A 464 31.23 31.21 -36.82
N LEU A 465 31.20 29.93 -37.17
CA LEU A 465 32.23 29.29 -37.99
C LEU A 465 31.58 28.49 -39.11
N LYS A 466 32.16 28.58 -40.32
CA LYS A 466 31.83 27.69 -41.42
C LYS A 466 32.58 26.36 -41.26
N VAL A 467 31.84 25.26 -41.15
CA VAL A 467 32.37 23.92 -40.88
C VAL A 467 32.03 23.00 -42.05
N MET A 468 33.06 22.40 -42.66
CA MET A 468 32.94 21.47 -43.78
C MET A 468 33.36 20.06 -43.35
N SER A 469 32.53 19.05 -43.61
CA SER A 469 32.92 17.65 -43.48
C SER A 469 33.61 17.17 -44.75
N LYS A 470 34.85 16.68 -44.63
CA LYS A 470 35.52 15.89 -45.69
C LYS A 470 35.58 14.39 -45.38
N GLY A 471 34.92 13.97 -44.29
CA GLY A 471 34.80 12.56 -43.95
C GLY A 471 33.91 11.82 -44.94
N ASP A 472 34.18 10.52 -45.09
CA ASP A 472 33.38 9.53 -45.83
C ASP A 472 32.15 9.03 -45.04
N ARG A 473 32.00 9.47 -43.78
CA ARG A 473 30.93 9.08 -42.85
C ARG A 473 30.32 10.31 -42.16
N PRO A 474 29.06 10.24 -41.72
CA PRO A 474 28.42 11.32 -40.98
C PRO A 474 29.13 11.59 -39.64
N VAL A 475 29.23 12.87 -39.29
CA VAL A 475 29.74 13.34 -38.00
C VAL A 475 28.64 14.13 -37.29
N GLN A 476 28.40 13.83 -36.01
CA GLN A 476 27.36 14.50 -35.22
C GLN A 476 27.94 15.00 -33.90
N VAL A 477 27.83 16.30 -33.66
CA VAL A 477 28.49 17.02 -32.55
C VAL A 477 27.43 17.49 -31.55
N GLY A 478 27.51 17.01 -30.32
CA GLY A 478 26.60 17.37 -29.23
C GLY A 478 26.84 18.78 -28.69
N SER A 479 25.77 19.40 -28.17
CA SER A 479 25.73 20.77 -27.60
C SER A 479 26.93 21.15 -26.75
N HIS A 480 27.34 20.26 -25.84
CA HIS A 480 28.38 20.51 -24.83
C HIS A 480 29.77 19.96 -25.20
N TYR A 481 29.95 19.45 -26.41
CA TYR A 481 31.26 18.96 -26.85
C TYR A 481 32.21 20.14 -27.14
N HIS A 482 33.44 20.07 -26.62
CA HIS A 482 34.50 21.05 -26.88
C HIS A 482 34.79 21.14 -28.37
N PHE A 483 34.45 22.26 -29.01
CA PHE A 483 34.34 22.27 -30.48
C PHE A 483 35.69 22.09 -31.18
N ILE A 484 36.78 22.57 -30.57
CA ILE A 484 38.16 22.35 -31.01
C ILE A 484 38.57 20.86 -31.05
N GLU A 485 38.00 20.02 -30.18
CA GLU A 485 38.30 18.58 -30.07
C GLU A 485 37.53 17.73 -31.10
N THR A 486 36.66 18.32 -31.92
CA THR A 486 35.76 17.57 -32.83
C THR A 486 36.53 16.80 -33.91
N ASN A 487 35.88 15.80 -34.53
CA ASN A 487 36.49 14.85 -35.48
C ASN A 487 37.51 15.51 -36.45
N PRO A 488 38.69 14.92 -36.68
CA PRO A 488 39.76 15.49 -37.51
C PRO A 488 39.34 15.79 -38.96
N GLN A 489 38.30 15.12 -39.49
CA GLN A 489 37.77 15.33 -40.84
C GLN A 489 36.83 16.54 -40.98
N LEU A 490 36.53 17.24 -39.88
CA LEU A 490 35.84 18.54 -39.92
C LEU A 490 36.85 19.68 -40.13
N HIS A 491 36.75 20.34 -41.29
CA HIS A 491 37.52 21.51 -41.68
C HIS A 491 36.83 22.80 -41.20
N PHE A 492 37.49 23.53 -40.31
CA PHE A 492 37.10 24.86 -39.82
C PHE A 492 38.27 25.54 -39.10
N ASP A 493 38.06 26.76 -38.63
CA ASP A 493 39.03 27.50 -37.83
C ASP A 493 39.10 26.96 -36.39
N ARG A 494 39.96 25.96 -36.18
CA ARG A 494 40.26 25.36 -34.86
C ARG A 494 40.69 26.40 -33.81
N VAL A 495 41.37 27.48 -34.21
CA VAL A 495 41.88 28.51 -33.29
C VAL A 495 40.72 29.32 -32.73
N LYS A 496 39.82 29.80 -33.60
CA LYS A 496 38.60 30.49 -33.16
C LYS A 496 37.70 29.61 -32.29
N ALA A 497 37.68 28.29 -32.52
CA ALA A 497 36.89 27.34 -31.73
C ALA A 497 37.47 26.99 -30.33
N TYR A 498 38.66 27.49 -29.97
CA TYR A 498 39.29 27.18 -28.68
C TYR A 498 38.50 27.79 -27.50
N GLY A 499 38.04 26.94 -26.58
CA GLY A 499 37.19 27.37 -25.46
C GLY A 499 35.71 27.57 -25.81
N TYR A 500 35.25 27.08 -26.97
CA TYR A 500 33.86 27.19 -27.42
C TYR A 500 33.17 25.83 -27.58
N ARG A 501 31.84 25.84 -27.44
CA ARG A 501 30.90 24.74 -27.71
C ARG A 501 29.74 25.23 -28.58
N LEU A 502 28.83 24.36 -29.04
CA LEU A 502 27.68 24.78 -29.87
C LEU A 502 26.68 25.63 -29.06
N ASP A 503 26.20 26.74 -29.64
CA ASP A 503 25.14 27.59 -29.06
C ASP A 503 23.74 27.05 -29.43
N ILE A 504 23.45 25.83 -28.98
CA ILE A 504 22.20 25.10 -29.20
C ILE A 504 21.64 24.62 -27.86
N ALA A 505 20.38 24.17 -27.85
CA ALA A 505 19.74 23.65 -26.63
C ALA A 505 20.51 22.44 -26.06
N ALA A 506 20.58 22.36 -24.74
CA ALA A 506 21.20 21.25 -24.03
C ALA A 506 20.66 19.89 -24.51
N GLY A 507 21.54 18.91 -24.62
CA GLY A 507 21.20 17.56 -25.10
C GLY A 507 21.03 17.43 -26.62
N THR A 508 20.89 18.52 -27.37
CA THR A 508 20.80 18.48 -28.85
C THR A 508 22.18 18.38 -29.52
N SER A 509 22.20 18.22 -30.85
CA SER A 509 23.43 18.07 -31.64
C SER A 509 23.28 18.64 -33.07
N VAL A 510 24.38 19.01 -33.70
CA VAL A 510 24.45 19.34 -35.14
C VAL A 510 25.07 18.18 -35.89
N ARG A 511 24.44 17.76 -36.99
CA ARG A 511 24.87 16.66 -37.85
C ARG A 511 25.43 17.19 -39.17
N PHE A 512 26.52 16.57 -39.63
CA PHE A 512 27.21 16.82 -40.89
C PHE A 512 27.30 15.51 -41.66
N GLU A 513 26.67 15.42 -42.82
CA GLU A 513 26.86 14.32 -43.76
C GLU A 513 28.21 14.42 -44.50
N PRO A 514 28.68 13.38 -45.19
CA PRO A 514 29.86 13.46 -46.06
C PRO A 514 29.76 14.60 -47.08
N GLY A 515 30.73 15.52 -47.08
CA GLY A 515 30.72 16.70 -47.95
C GLY A 515 29.90 17.90 -47.47
N ASP A 516 29.08 17.76 -46.41
CA ASP A 516 28.26 18.86 -45.89
C ASP A 516 29.12 20.08 -45.49
N THR A 517 28.61 21.27 -45.76
CA THR A 517 29.17 22.52 -45.22
C THR A 517 28.06 23.33 -44.54
N LYS A 518 28.22 23.60 -43.24
CA LYS A 518 27.22 24.32 -42.43
C LYS A 518 27.90 25.41 -41.61
N THR A 519 27.26 26.58 -41.52
CA THR A 519 27.68 27.62 -40.58
C THR A 519 27.02 27.37 -39.23
N VAL A 520 27.82 27.21 -38.19
CA VAL A 520 27.34 26.99 -36.81
C VAL A 520 27.64 28.20 -35.93
N THR A 521 26.74 28.52 -35.02
CA THR A 521 27.02 29.46 -33.91
C THR A 521 27.64 28.68 -32.75
N LEU A 522 28.75 29.18 -32.24
CA LEU A 522 29.39 28.68 -31.04
C LEU A 522 29.33 29.71 -29.91
N VAL A 523 29.30 29.21 -28.68
CA VAL A 523 29.31 29.99 -27.44
C VAL A 523 30.47 29.54 -26.56
N GLU A 524 31.08 30.48 -25.85
CA GLU A 524 32.18 30.21 -24.90
C GLU A 524 31.71 29.25 -23.80
N ILE A 525 32.59 28.37 -23.31
CA ILE A 525 32.31 27.54 -22.12
C ILE A 525 32.21 28.42 -20.86
N GLY A 526 31.39 28.02 -19.90
CA GLY A 526 31.23 28.70 -18.60
C GLY A 526 32.24 28.23 -17.56
N GLY A 527 32.01 28.62 -16.30
CA GLY A 527 32.72 28.12 -15.13
C GLY A 527 34.21 28.45 -15.13
N ASN A 528 35.04 27.50 -14.71
CA ASN A 528 36.50 27.66 -14.63
C ASN A 528 37.19 27.78 -16.01
N LYS A 529 36.46 27.50 -17.09
CA LYS A 529 36.95 27.43 -18.48
C LYS A 529 38.14 26.48 -18.62
N ILE A 530 37.95 25.23 -18.22
CA ILE A 530 38.96 24.16 -18.32
C ILE A 530 38.44 23.09 -19.28
N ILE A 531 39.19 22.84 -20.36
CA ILE A 531 38.92 21.78 -21.31
C ILE A 531 39.51 20.47 -20.77
N ASN A 532 38.74 19.40 -20.81
CA ASN A 532 39.17 18.03 -20.53
C ASN A 532 38.47 17.09 -21.52
N GLY A 533 39.02 15.90 -21.70
CA GLY A 533 38.41 14.87 -22.54
C GLY A 533 38.57 15.08 -24.04
N GLY A 534 37.63 14.56 -24.81
CA GLY A 534 37.66 14.65 -26.28
C GLY A 534 38.79 13.83 -26.88
N ASN A 535 39.69 14.45 -27.65
CA ASN A 535 40.94 13.83 -28.11
C ASN A 535 42.15 14.25 -27.23
N SER A 536 41.92 15.04 -26.17
CA SER A 536 42.91 15.53 -25.21
C SER A 536 44.04 16.38 -25.81
N LEU A 537 43.75 17.11 -26.90
CA LEU A 537 44.75 17.92 -27.63
C LEU A 537 44.82 19.36 -27.11
N ALA A 538 43.69 19.90 -26.65
CA ALA A 538 43.50 21.25 -26.13
C ALA A 538 43.29 21.30 -24.59
N SER A 539 43.49 20.18 -23.89
CA SER A 539 43.28 20.01 -22.45
C SER A 539 43.94 21.08 -21.57
N GLY A 540 43.32 21.36 -20.43
CA GLY A 540 43.73 22.37 -19.44
C GLY A 540 42.90 23.67 -19.54
N LYS A 541 43.32 24.68 -18.76
CA LYS A 541 42.65 25.98 -18.73
C LYS A 541 42.75 26.68 -20.09
N VAL A 542 41.66 27.32 -20.51
CA VAL A 542 41.61 28.16 -21.71
C VAL A 542 42.50 29.38 -21.53
N ASP A 543 43.60 29.42 -22.26
CA ASP A 543 44.56 30.53 -22.29
C ASP A 543 45.05 30.76 -23.72
N THR A 544 44.89 31.99 -24.22
CA THR A 544 45.31 32.41 -25.56
C THR A 544 46.81 32.25 -25.81
N SER A 545 47.65 32.23 -24.76
CA SER A 545 49.10 31.99 -24.89
C SER A 545 49.45 30.59 -25.42
N ARG A 546 48.53 29.62 -25.25
CA ARG A 546 48.72 28.20 -25.59
C ARG A 546 48.22 27.84 -26.99
N VAL A 547 47.66 28.79 -27.73
CA VAL A 547 46.99 28.54 -29.02
C VAL A 547 47.92 27.90 -30.04
N ASP A 548 49.15 28.42 -30.19
CA ASP A 548 50.12 27.89 -31.16
C ASP A 548 50.60 26.47 -30.81
N GLU A 549 50.80 26.21 -29.51
CA GLU A 549 51.13 24.88 -28.97
C GLU A 549 50.02 23.85 -29.29
N ILE A 550 48.76 24.23 -29.03
CA ILE A 550 47.59 23.39 -29.25
C ILE A 550 47.35 23.18 -30.75
N LEU A 551 47.52 24.21 -31.57
CA LEU A 551 47.38 24.12 -33.03
C LEU A 551 48.44 23.18 -33.62
N LEU A 552 49.69 23.27 -33.15
CA LEU A 552 50.76 22.36 -33.56
C LEU A 552 50.42 20.89 -33.22
N ARG A 553 49.92 20.62 -32.01
CA ARG A 553 49.46 19.28 -31.60
C ARG A 553 48.31 18.77 -32.47
N LEU A 554 47.32 19.62 -32.76
CA LEU A 554 46.20 19.29 -33.65
C LEU A 554 46.69 18.91 -35.06
N GLN A 555 47.59 19.71 -35.64
CA GLN A 555 48.17 19.45 -36.96
C GLN A 555 49.01 18.15 -36.97
N GLN A 556 49.83 17.92 -35.94
CA GLN A 556 50.59 16.67 -35.78
C GLN A 556 49.69 15.44 -35.62
N ALA A 557 48.53 15.59 -34.98
CA ALA A 557 47.49 14.56 -34.85
C ALA A 557 46.59 14.43 -36.09
N GLY A 558 46.84 15.19 -37.16
CA GLY A 558 46.08 15.12 -38.42
C GLY A 558 44.70 15.81 -38.40
N PHE A 559 44.46 16.72 -37.46
CA PHE A 559 43.20 17.46 -37.37
C PHE A 559 43.16 18.60 -38.40
N ALA A 560 42.11 18.61 -39.22
CA ALA A 560 41.91 19.65 -40.20
C ALA A 560 41.72 21.03 -39.53
N HIS A 561 42.49 22.00 -40.02
CA HIS A 561 42.40 23.41 -39.70
C HIS A 561 42.35 24.22 -41.00
N THR A 562 41.37 25.12 -41.10
CA THR A 562 41.26 26.09 -42.19
C THR A 562 41.11 27.47 -41.55
N PRO A 563 42.12 28.36 -41.61
CA PRO A 563 41.99 29.72 -41.11
C PRO A 563 40.87 30.45 -41.85
N GLU A 564 40.02 31.17 -41.12
CA GLU A 564 38.94 31.96 -41.72
C GLU A 564 39.29 33.46 -41.63
N PRO A 565 39.32 34.20 -42.76
CA PRO A 565 39.96 35.51 -42.85
C PRO A 565 39.43 36.54 -41.84
N ALA A 566 40.33 37.38 -41.33
CA ALA A 566 39.99 38.51 -40.49
C ALA A 566 39.12 39.51 -41.29
N GLY A 567 37.90 39.75 -40.83
CA GLY A 567 36.90 40.56 -41.54
C GLY A 567 35.80 39.77 -42.27
N GLY A 568 35.66 38.46 -42.01
CA GLY A 568 34.52 37.65 -42.48
C GLY A 568 33.17 38.13 -41.95
N ASP A 569 32.57 39.07 -42.68
CA ASP A 569 31.20 39.60 -42.64
C ASP A 569 30.17 38.84 -41.74
N LEU A 570 29.90 39.40 -40.55
CA LEU A 570 28.82 38.93 -39.66
C LEU A 570 28.24 40.10 -38.85
N GLY A 571 26.99 40.47 -39.17
CA GLY A 571 26.16 41.32 -38.31
C GLY A 571 25.87 40.70 -36.94
N PRO A 572 25.19 41.41 -36.02
CA PRO A 572 25.04 41.02 -34.62
C PRO A 572 24.59 39.57 -34.44
N ILE A 573 25.36 38.80 -33.65
CA ILE A 573 25.05 37.40 -33.34
C ILE A 573 24.04 37.39 -32.19
N ASN A 574 22.76 37.27 -32.53
CA ASN A 574 21.70 37.07 -31.56
C ASN A 574 21.96 35.80 -30.72
N PRO A 575 21.65 35.80 -29.41
CA PRO A 575 21.73 34.60 -28.59
C PRO A 575 20.87 33.46 -29.14
N GLY A 576 21.36 32.22 -29.02
CA GLY A 576 20.53 31.04 -29.15
C GLY A 576 19.29 31.17 -28.25
N SER A 577 18.11 30.89 -28.80
CA SER A 577 16.85 30.93 -28.05
C SER A 577 15.95 29.79 -28.43
N MET A 578 15.20 29.27 -27.48
CA MET A 578 14.25 28.18 -27.63
C MET A 578 12.83 28.69 -27.39
N ASP A 579 11.86 28.12 -28.10
CA ASP A 579 10.45 28.31 -27.78
C ASP A 579 10.11 27.66 -26.43
N ARG A 580 9.27 28.29 -25.62
CA ARG A 580 9.01 27.82 -24.25
C ARG A 580 8.25 26.49 -24.18
N GLU A 581 7.40 26.17 -25.16
CA GLU A 581 6.75 24.86 -25.25
C GLU A 581 7.73 23.77 -25.68
N ALA A 582 8.72 24.11 -26.51
CA ALA A 582 9.82 23.21 -26.84
C ALA A 582 10.74 22.97 -25.62
N TYR A 583 11.05 24.02 -24.86
CA TYR A 583 11.82 23.91 -23.61
C TYR A 583 11.11 23.02 -22.58
N ALA A 584 9.83 23.29 -22.31
CA ALA A 584 9.05 22.52 -21.34
C ALA A 584 8.99 21.03 -21.72
N ARG A 585 8.79 20.70 -23.01
CA ARG A 585 8.85 19.30 -23.48
C ARG A 585 10.21 18.64 -23.28
N MET A 586 11.30 19.37 -23.45
CA MET A 586 12.67 18.82 -23.34
C MET A 586 13.16 18.66 -21.90
N PHE A 587 12.91 19.65 -21.05
CA PHE A 587 13.53 19.77 -19.72
C PHE A 587 12.50 19.79 -18.58
N GLY A 588 11.21 19.67 -18.86
CA GLY A 588 10.14 19.99 -17.92
C GLY A 588 9.91 21.50 -17.77
N PRO A 589 8.80 21.90 -17.14
CA PRO A 589 8.39 23.30 -16.94
C PRO A 589 9.43 24.12 -16.15
N THR A 590 9.34 25.44 -16.26
CA THR A 590 10.21 26.41 -15.57
C THR A 590 9.42 27.61 -15.02
N THR A 591 10.11 28.53 -14.33
CA THR A 591 9.54 29.61 -13.50
C THR A 591 8.36 30.34 -14.16
N GLY A 592 7.17 30.23 -13.57
CA GLY A 592 5.92 30.82 -14.04
C GLY A 592 5.05 29.94 -14.94
N ASP A 593 5.55 28.79 -15.40
CA ASP A 593 4.69 27.76 -16.02
C ASP A 593 3.80 27.12 -14.94
N ILE A 594 2.61 26.66 -15.35
CA ILE A 594 1.69 25.93 -14.47
C ILE A 594 1.49 24.48 -14.91
N VAL A 595 1.32 23.58 -13.93
CA VAL A 595 1.15 22.13 -14.13
C VAL A 595 -0.07 21.65 -13.35
N ARG A 596 -0.94 20.87 -13.99
CA ARG A 596 -2.08 20.22 -13.34
C ARG A 596 -1.64 18.99 -12.56
N LEU A 597 -2.15 18.81 -11.34
CA LEU A 597 -1.83 17.64 -10.51
C LEU A 597 -2.78 16.47 -10.82
N GLY A 598 -2.31 15.50 -11.58
CA GLY A 598 -3.12 14.37 -12.05
C GLY A 598 -4.37 14.85 -12.78
N ALA A 599 -5.48 14.14 -12.61
CA ALA A 599 -6.81 14.54 -13.10
C ALA A 599 -7.54 15.55 -12.18
N THR A 600 -6.89 16.10 -11.16
CA THR A 600 -7.52 17.06 -10.24
C THR A 600 -7.56 18.47 -10.85
N ASN A 601 -8.43 19.34 -10.34
CA ASN A 601 -8.45 20.76 -10.70
C ASN A 601 -7.40 21.62 -9.93
N LEU A 602 -6.40 20.99 -9.31
CA LEU A 602 -5.28 21.68 -8.66
C LEU A 602 -4.18 21.96 -9.68
N TRP A 603 -3.71 23.21 -9.71
CA TRP A 603 -2.66 23.70 -10.60
C TRP A 603 -1.52 24.27 -9.77
N ILE A 604 -0.30 23.81 -10.01
CA ILE A 604 0.90 24.35 -9.38
C ILE A 604 1.67 25.24 -10.34
N LYS A 605 2.16 26.37 -9.86
CA LYS A 605 3.06 27.28 -10.58
C LYS A 605 4.50 27.05 -10.12
N VAL A 606 5.43 26.94 -11.07
CA VAL A 606 6.86 26.85 -10.75
C VAL A 606 7.33 28.20 -10.19
N GLU A 607 7.71 28.23 -8.91
CA GLU A 607 8.06 29.45 -8.17
C GLU A 607 9.47 29.94 -8.49
N LYS A 608 10.38 29.00 -8.76
CA LYS A 608 11.79 29.23 -9.07
C LYS A 608 12.33 28.08 -9.92
N ASP A 609 13.32 28.38 -10.76
CA ASP A 609 14.19 27.40 -11.39
C ASP A 609 15.64 27.71 -10.97
N TRP A 610 16.40 26.68 -10.62
CA TRP A 610 17.81 26.80 -10.25
C TRP A 610 18.75 26.67 -11.45
N THR A 611 18.25 26.24 -12.62
CA THR A 611 19.07 26.03 -13.81
C THR A 611 19.70 27.32 -14.35
N THR A 612 20.73 27.16 -15.18
CA THR A 612 21.22 28.20 -16.09
C THR A 612 20.84 27.77 -17.51
N TYR A 613 19.96 28.53 -18.17
CA TYR A 613 19.38 28.11 -19.43
C TYR A 613 20.44 27.84 -20.51
N GLY A 614 20.44 26.64 -21.07
CA GLY A 614 21.44 26.13 -22.02
C GLY A 614 22.57 25.28 -21.40
N ASP A 615 22.65 25.16 -20.07
CA ASP A 615 23.54 24.26 -19.31
C ASP A 615 22.74 23.16 -18.56
N GLU A 616 21.53 22.79 -19.02
CA GLU A 616 20.67 21.79 -18.38
C GLU A 616 21.32 20.40 -18.35
N CYS A 617 21.27 19.75 -17.18
CA CYS A 617 21.80 18.40 -17.00
C CYS A 617 20.92 17.39 -17.74
N THR A 618 21.40 16.84 -18.86
CA THR A 618 20.69 15.78 -19.60
C THR A 618 21.62 14.63 -19.96
N PHE A 619 21.14 13.40 -19.73
CA PHE A 619 21.88 12.15 -19.97
C PHE A 619 21.40 11.41 -21.23
N GLY A 620 22.34 10.75 -21.92
CA GLY A 620 22.09 9.96 -23.12
C GLY A 620 23.13 10.18 -24.23
N GLY A 621 23.00 9.40 -25.32
CA GLY A 621 23.91 9.47 -26.47
C GLY A 621 24.03 10.89 -27.05
N GLY A 622 25.23 11.45 -27.04
CA GLY A 622 25.51 12.79 -27.54
C GLY A 622 25.05 13.96 -26.66
N LYS A 623 24.44 13.71 -25.49
CA LYS A 623 23.90 14.77 -24.61
C LYS A 623 24.97 15.46 -23.75
N VAL A 624 24.58 16.00 -22.59
CA VAL A 624 25.36 16.92 -21.75
C VAL A 624 26.23 16.21 -20.74
N LEU A 625 25.66 15.28 -19.95
CA LEU A 625 26.37 14.53 -18.92
C LEU A 625 27.26 13.46 -19.58
N ARG A 626 28.45 13.92 -20.00
CA ARG A 626 29.53 13.14 -20.60
C ARG A 626 30.87 13.71 -20.14
N GLU A 627 31.90 12.87 -20.14
CA GLU A 627 33.27 13.18 -19.71
C GLU A 627 33.80 14.48 -20.33
N GLY A 628 34.42 15.33 -19.50
CA GLY A 628 34.96 16.64 -19.87
C GLY A 628 33.90 17.72 -20.14
N MET A 629 32.62 17.34 -20.21
CA MET A 629 31.48 18.19 -20.56
C MET A 629 30.64 18.42 -19.30
N GLY A 630 29.36 18.05 -19.24
CA GLY A 630 28.57 18.14 -18.01
C GLY A 630 28.97 17.17 -16.90
N GLN A 631 29.79 16.16 -17.20
CA GLN A 631 30.44 15.29 -16.20
C GLN A 631 31.90 15.72 -16.05
N ALA A 632 32.31 16.08 -14.84
CA ALA A 632 33.66 16.50 -14.51
C ALA A 632 34.65 15.33 -14.59
N SER A 633 35.86 15.63 -15.07
CA SER A 633 36.94 14.66 -15.27
C SER A 633 38.02 14.79 -14.18
N GLY A 634 38.67 13.67 -13.83
CA GLY A 634 39.76 13.67 -12.85
C GLY A 634 39.32 13.97 -11.40
N ARG A 635 38.06 13.68 -11.05
CA ARG A 635 37.48 13.92 -9.72
C ARG A 635 37.35 12.63 -8.92
N SER A 636 37.43 12.69 -7.59
CA SER A 636 37.26 11.51 -6.73
C SER A 636 35.80 11.22 -6.48
N SER A 637 35.46 9.95 -6.19
CA SER A 637 34.15 9.60 -5.65
C SER A 637 33.86 10.22 -4.27
N LYS A 638 34.85 10.84 -3.62
CA LYS A 638 34.62 11.68 -2.42
C LYS A 638 34.02 13.05 -2.75
N ASP A 639 34.36 13.59 -3.92
CA ASP A 639 33.95 14.94 -4.35
C ASP A 639 32.65 14.88 -5.18
N CYS A 640 32.39 13.74 -5.83
CA CYS A 640 31.24 13.54 -6.71
C CYS A 640 30.05 12.90 -6.00
N LEU A 641 28.86 13.28 -6.46
CA LEU A 641 27.60 12.62 -6.13
C LEU A 641 27.63 11.13 -6.47
N ASP A 642 26.86 10.33 -5.73
CA ASP A 642 26.59 8.92 -6.09
C ASP A 642 25.45 8.82 -7.10
N THR A 643 24.47 9.73 -7.01
CA THR A 643 23.38 9.85 -7.98
C THR A 643 22.95 11.30 -8.11
N VAL A 644 22.59 11.73 -9.32
CA VAL A 644 21.92 13.01 -9.58
C VAL A 644 20.54 12.76 -10.18
N ILE A 645 19.50 13.38 -9.61
CA ILE A 645 18.17 13.44 -10.20
C ILE A 645 18.09 14.75 -10.98
N THR A 646 18.00 14.69 -12.31
CA THR A 646 18.11 15.87 -13.18
C THR A 646 16.77 16.51 -13.48
N ASN A 647 16.70 17.84 -13.49
CA ASN A 647 15.54 18.62 -13.93
C ASN A 647 14.21 18.30 -13.18
N ALA A 648 14.27 18.00 -11.88
CA ALA A 648 13.12 17.67 -11.06
C ALA A 648 12.23 18.90 -10.79
N LEU A 649 10.91 18.80 -11.05
CA LEU A 649 9.93 19.71 -10.46
C LEU A 649 9.62 19.22 -9.03
N ILE A 650 10.27 19.84 -8.05
CA ILE A 650 10.06 19.53 -6.63
C ILE A 650 8.73 20.13 -6.19
N VAL A 651 7.90 19.31 -5.55
CA VAL A 651 6.70 19.73 -4.83
C VAL A 651 6.89 19.26 -3.39
N ASP A 652 7.08 20.23 -2.50
CA ASP A 652 7.37 20.02 -1.08
C ASP A 652 6.71 21.12 -0.24
N TRP A 653 6.63 20.96 1.08
CA TRP A 653 6.15 22.02 1.96
C TRP A 653 7.02 23.29 1.85
N SER A 654 8.33 23.12 1.67
CA SER A 654 9.30 24.22 1.57
C SER A 654 9.19 25.05 0.29
N GLY A 655 8.56 24.52 -0.78
CA GLY A 655 8.49 25.21 -2.06
C GLY A 655 8.00 24.34 -3.22
N ILE A 656 7.61 25.00 -4.32
CA ILE A 656 7.32 24.35 -5.59
C ILE A 656 8.27 24.92 -6.66
N TYR A 657 9.37 24.22 -6.93
CA TYR A 657 10.48 24.77 -7.71
C TYR A 657 11.22 23.68 -8.50
N LYS A 658 11.99 24.12 -9.49
CA LYS A 658 12.71 23.27 -10.45
C LYS A 658 14.20 23.23 -10.11
N ALA A 659 14.76 22.03 -9.91
CA ALA A 659 16.17 21.85 -9.54
C ALA A 659 16.72 20.48 -9.97
N ASP A 660 18.04 20.34 -9.98
CA ASP A 660 18.71 19.05 -9.83
C ASP A 660 18.81 18.69 -8.34
N ILE A 661 18.67 17.40 -8.00
CA ILE A 661 18.85 16.88 -6.63
C ILE A 661 20.08 15.97 -6.62
N GLY A 662 21.05 16.28 -5.75
CA GLY A 662 22.24 15.46 -5.56
C GLY A 662 22.09 14.51 -4.38
N ILE A 663 22.49 13.26 -4.57
CA ILE A 663 22.46 12.21 -3.55
C ILE A 663 23.88 11.73 -3.26
N LYS A 664 24.22 11.63 -1.97
CA LYS A 664 25.50 11.12 -1.46
C LYS A 664 25.28 10.27 -0.22
N ASP A 665 25.84 9.07 -0.18
CA ASP A 665 25.75 8.12 0.94
C ASP A 665 24.29 7.90 1.44
N GLY A 666 23.33 7.99 0.50
CA GLY A 666 21.89 7.87 0.74
C GLY A 666 21.19 9.09 1.35
N ILE A 667 21.91 10.22 1.46
CA ILE A 667 21.44 11.53 1.93
C ILE A 667 21.27 12.47 0.72
N ILE A 668 20.33 13.41 0.81
CA ILE A 668 20.20 14.56 -0.11
C ILE A 668 21.37 15.49 0.18
N ALA A 669 22.41 15.43 -0.65
CA ALA A 669 23.65 16.19 -0.49
C ALA A 669 23.51 17.66 -0.89
N GLY A 670 22.59 17.95 -1.81
CA GLY A 670 22.28 19.31 -2.24
C GLY A 670 21.08 19.35 -3.17
N ILE A 671 20.54 20.56 -3.35
CA ILE A 671 19.44 20.86 -4.27
C ILE A 671 19.79 22.18 -4.98
N GLY A 672 19.79 22.20 -6.31
CA GLY A 672 20.25 23.38 -7.06
C GLY A 672 20.53 23.07 -8.53
N LYS A 673 21.69 23.49 -9.03
CA LYS A 673 22.17 23.18 -10.39
C LYS A 673 23.40 22.29 -10.29
N ALA A 674 23.32 21.11 -10.89
CA ALA A 674 24.39 20.13 -10.90
C ALA A 674 25.28 20.25 -12.15
N GLY A 675 26.29 19.39 -12.25
CA GLY A 675 27.09 19.19 -13.46
C GLY A 675 28.58 19.38 -13.22
N ASN A 676 29.23 20.13 -14.11
CA ASN A 676 30.67 20.34 -14.09
C ASN A 676 31.05 21.83 -14.01
N PRO A 677 31.61 22.31 -12.89
CA PRO A 677 32.01 23.70 -12.72
C PRO A 677 33.19 24.12 -13.63
N ASP A 678 33.84 23.18 -14.32
CA ASP A 678 34.91 23.49 -15.25
C ASP A 678 34.42 24.08 -16.59
N VAL A 679 33.15 23.88 -16.94
CA VAL A 679 32.56 24.27 -18.24
C VAL A 679 31.15 24.86 -18.17
N MET A 680 30.52 24.84 -17.00
CA MET A 680 29.17 25.37 -16.73
C MET A 680 29.20 26.45 -15.67
N ASP A 681 28.29 27.43 -15.79
CA ASP A 681 28.09 28.44 -14.75
C ASP A 681 27.12 27.91 -13.67
N GLY A 682 27.23 28.46 -12.45
CA GLY A 682 26.25 28.24 -11.38
C GLY A 682 26.19 26.85 -10.76
N VAL A 683 27.13 25.93 -11.09
CA VAL A 683 27.16 24.58 -10.49
C VAL A 683 27.41 24.68 -8.99
N HIS A 684 26.52 24.10 -8.18
CA HIS A 684 26.66 24.10 -6.73
C HIS A 684 27.87 23.23 -6.32
N PRO A 685 28.70 23.63 -5.33
CA PRO A 685 29.89 22.87 -4.94
C PRO A 685 29.60 21.39 -4.63
N ASP A 686 28.51 21.12 -3.90
CA ASP A 686 28.10 19.77 -3.50
C ASP A 686 27.33 18.99 -4.60
N LEU A 687 27.14 19.56 -5.80
CA LEU A 687 26.41 18.95 -6.93
C LEU A 687 27.31 18.59 -8.12
N LEU A 688 28.55 18.23 -7.83
CA LEU A 688 29.53 17.78 -8.80
C LEU A 688 29.15 16.41 -9.38
N VAL A 689 28.90 16.35 -10.69
CA VAL A 689 28.69 15.10 -11.43
C VAL A 689 30.04 14.61 -11.96
N GLY A 690 30.43 13.38 -11.63
CA GLY A 690 31.68 12.77 -12.08
C GLY A 690 31.51 11.32 -12.54
N SER A 691 32.62 10.60 -12.69
CA SER A 691 32.61 9.22 -13.19
C SER A 691 32.01 8.18 -12.22
N SER A 692 31.70 8.57 -10.98
CA SER A 692 31.03 7.72 -9.98
C SER A 692 29.56 8.10 -9.77
N THR A 693 28.99 8.99 -10.59
CA THR A 693 27.64 9.52 -10.42
C THR A 693 26.68 8.83 -11.38
N ASP A 694 25.67 8.14 -10.86
CA ASP A 694 24.53 7.64 -11.64
C ASP A 694 23.50 8.76 -11.92
N VAL A 695 22.59 8.56 -12.89
CA VAL A 695 21.63 9.59 -13.33
C VAL A 695 20.20 9.08 -13.37
N ILE A 696 19.31 9.79 -12.68
CA ILE A 696 17.85 9.60 -12.78
C ILE A 696 17.25 10.82 -13.49
N ALA A 697 16.65 10.61 -14.65
CA ALA A 697 16.01 11.67 -15.43
C ALA A 697 14.64 12.05 -14.84
N ALA A 698 14.52 13.25 -14.26
CA ALA A 698 13.27 13.81 -13.76
C ALA A 698 12.72 14.96 -14.61
N GLU A 699 13.28 15.23 -15.80
CA GLU A 699 12.60 16.06 -16.80
C GLU A 699 11.17 15.53 -17.07
N ASN A 700 10.19 16.45 -17.03
CA ASN A 700 8.76 16.13 -17.05
C ASN A 700 8.31 15.16 -15.94
N LYS A 701 8.91 15.21 -14.74
CA LYS A 701 8.46 14.50 -13.53
C LYS A 701 8.30 15.47 -12.37
N ILE A 702 7.37 15.15 -11.48
CA ILE A 702 7.28 15.77 -10.16
C ILE A 702 8.06 14.89 -9.17
N VAL A 703 8.81 15.51 -8.26
CA VAL A 703 9.49 14.84 -7.14
C VAL A 703 8.92 15.33 -5.83
N THR A 704 8.53 14.39 -4.98
CA THR A 704 8.11 14.66 -3.59
C THR A 704 9.00 13.88 -2.63
N ALA A 705 8.97 14.25 -1.35
CA ALA A 705 9.39 13.35 -0.30
C ALA A 705 8.52 12.08 -0.32
N GLY A 706 9.08 10.98 0.18
CA GLY A 706 8.31 9.79 0.53
C GLY A 706 7.31 10.08 1.63
N GLY A 707 6.08 9.57 1.47
CA GLY A 707 5.02 9.78 2.44
C GLY A 707 5.28 9.03 3.74
N PHE A 708 4.73 9.56 4.83
CA PHE A 708 4.79 8.98 6.16
C PHE A 708 3.37 8.75 6.67
N ASP A 709 2.97 7.48 6.74
CA ASP A 709 1.75 7.06 7.41
C ASP A 709 2.04 6.78 8.89
N THR A 710 1.38 7.51 9.78
CA THR A 710 1.57 7.40 11.23
C THR A 710 0.55 6.52 11.93
N HIS A 711 -0.51 6.07 11.27
CA HIS A 711 -1.54 5.25 11.89
C HIS A 711 -1.63 3.86 11.22
N ILE A 712 -0.58 3.06 11.42
CA ILE A 712 -0.49 1.70 10.90
C ILE A 712 -0.83 0.64 11.96
N HIS A 713 -1.86 -0.15 11.69
CA HIS A 713 -2.08 -1.42 12.37
C HIS A 713 -1.27 -2.51 11.67
N PHE A 714 -0.23 -3.04 12.32
CA PHE A 714 0.64 -4.10 11.78
C PHE A 714 -0.07 -5.47 11.81
N ILE A 715 -1.10 -5.60 10.97
CA ILE A 715 -1.98 -6.77 10.84
C ILE A 715 -1.38 -7.78 9.85
N CYS A 716 -0.79 -7.32 8.74
CA CYS A 716 -0.11 -8.22 7.81
C CYS A 716 1.04 -7.55 7.02
N PRO A 717 2.14 -8.26 6.71
CA PRO A 717 3.29 -7.67 6.02
C PRO A 717 2.97 -7.19 4.58
N GLN A 718 1.88 -7.67 3.98
CA GLN A 718 1.42 -7.26 2.65
C GLN A 718 1.09 -5.76 2.57
N GLN A 719 0.67 -5.14 3.69
CA GLN A 719 0.41 -3.70 3.79
C GLN A 719 1.61 -2.86 3.32
N VAL A 720 2.84 -3.34 3.50
CA VAL A 720 4.05 -2.62 3.06
C VAL A 720 4.15 -2.54 1.53
N ASN A 721 3.69 -3.56 0.80
CA ASN A 721 3.71 -3.53 -0.67
C ASN A 721 2.73 -2.49 -1.21
N GLU A 722 1.52 -2.43 -0.63
CA GLU A 722 0.51 -1.41 -0.98
C GLU A 722 0.99 0.00 -0.61
N ALA A 723 1.52 0.18 0.60
CA ALA A 723 2.04 1.46 1.08
C ALA A 723 3.22 1.96 0.21
N ILE A 724 4.25 1.14 -0.03
CA ILE A 724 5.40 1.58 -0.83
C ILE A 724 5.07 1.74 -2.31
N SER A 725 4.10 0.98 -2.84
CA SER A 725 3.66 1.15 -4.24
C SER A 725 2.86 2.42 -4.46
N SER A 726 2.20 2.98 -3.44
CA SER A 726 1.53 4.29 -3.50
C SER A 726 2.45 5.48 -3.20
N GLY A 727 3.66 5.25 -2.66
CA GLY A 727 4.66 6.29 -2.36
C GLY A 727 4.93 6.53 -0.87
N ILE A 728 4.38 5.73 0.04
CA ILE A 728 4.71 5.75 1.47
C ILE A 728 6.07 5.08 1.71
N THR A 729 7.01 5.80 2.34
CA THR A 729 8.36 5.29 2.66
C THR A 729 8.59 5.05 4.15
N THR A 730 7.70 5.56 5.00
CA THR A 730 7.76 5.45 6.47
C THR A 730 6.39 5.03 7.01
N MET A 731 6.39 4.07 7.94
CA MET A 731 5.20 3.53 8.59
C MET A 731 5.41 3.54 10.12
N LEU A 732 4.53 4.19 10.87
CA LEU A 732 4.51 4.13 12.33
C LEU A 732 3.15 3.59 12.82
N GLY A 733 3.20 2.80 13.89
CA GLY A 733 2.03 2.24 14.55
C GLY A 733 2.36 0.92 15.26
N GLY A 734 1.40 0.04 15.45
CA GLY A 734 1.57 -1.13 16.33
C GLY A 734 0.74 -2.33 15.91
N GLY A 735 1.12 -3.51 16.41
CA GLY A 735 0.43 -4.77 16.15
C GLY A 735 1.35 -5.98 16.28
N THR A 736 0.76 -7.18 16.25
CA THR A 736 1.48 -8.47 16.34
C THR A 736 0.98 -9.48 15.29
N GLY A 737 0.54 -9.00 14.13
CA GLY A 737 -0.24 -9.77 13.17
C GLY A 737 -1.75 -9.67 13.44
N PRO A 738 -2.60 -10.54 12.86
CA PRO A 738 -4.06 -10.42 12.88
C PRO A 738 -4.68 -10.91 14.21
N SER A 739 -4.21 -10.38 15.33
CA SER A 739 -4.80 -10.60 16.65
C SER A 739 -5.96 -9.62 16.88
N THR A 740 -6.97 -9.98 17.68
CA THR A 740 -8.08 -9.08 18.03
C THR A 740 -7.59 -7.69 18.49
N GLY A 741 -6.56 -7.65 19.35
CA GLY A 741 -6.00 -6.40 19.84
C GLY A 741 -5.26 -5.58 18.79
N SER A 742 -4.70 -6.20 17.74
CA SER A 742 -4.04 -5.50 16.63
C SER A 742 -5.02 -5.11 15.52
N ASN A 743 -6.08 -5.89 15.32
CA ASN A 743 -7.17 -5.55 14.42
C ASN A 743 -7.94 -4.31 14.91
N ALA A 744 -7.95 -4.07 16.23
CA ALA A 744 -8.62 -2.93 16.85
C ALA A 744 -7.67 -1.78 17.25
N THR A 745 -6.39 -2.04 17.58
CA THR A 745 -5.49 -1.01 18.16
C THR A 745 -4.05 -1.05 17.63
N THR A 746 -3.45 0.12 17.38
CA THR A 746 -2.01 0.30 17.06
C THR A 746 -1.11 0.08 18.28
N CYS A 747 -1.13 -1.13 18.84
CA CYS A 747 -0.36 -1.52 20.03
C CYS A 747 0.49 -2.76 19.78
N THR A 748 1.79 -2.68 20.04
CA THR A 748 2.70 -3.83 20.19
C THR A 748 3.03 -4.02 21.68
N PRO A 749 2.25 -4.80 22.44
CA PRO A 749 2.34 -4.80 23.90
C PRO A 749 3.56 -5.57 24.44
N GLY A 750 4.40 -4.86 25.18
CA GLY A 750 5.47 -5.43 26.01
C GLY A 750 6.79 -5.79 25.29
N PRO A 751 7.91 -5.94 26.03
CA PRO A 751 9.25 -6.06 25.45
C PRO A 751 9.47 -7.22 24.48
N ASN A 752 8.85 -8.38 24.75
CA ASN A 752 9.05 -9.57 23.92
C ASN A 752 8.44 -9.42 22.51
N HIS A 753 7.24 -8.83 22.42
CA HIS A 753 6.60 -8.56 21.13
C HIS A 753 7.28 -7.39 20.42
N MET A 754 7.72 -6.35 21.15
CA MET A 754 8.51 -5.25 20.59
C MET A 754 9.74 -5.78 19.83
N ARG A 755 10.58 -6.60 20.49
CA ARG A 755 11.73 -7.26 19.84
C ARG A 755 11.33 -8.10 18.63
N GLN A 756 10.31 -8.96 18.77
CA GLN A 756 9.88 -9.87 17.71
C GLN A 756 9.38 -9.10 16.47
N MET A 757 8.62 -8.03 16.67
CA MET A 757 8.11 -7.21 15.56
C MET A 757 9.22 -6.42 14.89
N MET A 758 10.18 -5.86 15.63
CA MET A 758 11.37 -5.24 15.01
C MET A 758 12.16 -6.23 14.15
N GLN A 759 12.34 -7.46 14.64
CA GLN A 759 13.01 -8.54 13.89
C GLN A 759 12.22 -8.99 12.65
N ALA A 760 10.88 -9.04 12.73
CA ALA A 760 10.02 -9.33 11.58
C ALA A 760 10.03 -8.21 10.53
N CYS A 761 10.05 -6.95 10.99
CA CYS A 761 10.06 -5.76 10.15
C CYS A 761 11.44 -5.44 9.55
N ASP A 762 12.52 -6.05 10.03
CA ASP A 762 13.90 -5.79 9.60
C ASP A 762 14.14 -5.98 8.10
N ALA A 763 13.37 -6.85 7.44
CA ALA A 763 13.47 -7.09 5.99
C ALA A 763 12.54 -6.21 5.12
N LEU A 764 11.63 -5.42 5.72
CA LEU A 764 10.62 -4.66 4.98
C LEU A 764 11.24 -3.39 4.35
N PRO A 765 10.97 -3.04 3.08
CA PRO A 765 11.67 -1.96 2.36
C PRO A 765 11.24 -0.53 2.71
N VAL A 766 10.77 -0.30 3.94
CA VAL A 766 10.33 1.00 4.46
C VAL A 766 10.99 1.32 5.79
N ASN A 767 10.96 2.59 6.19
CA ASN A 767 11.28 2.98 7.57
C ASN A 767 10.12 2.57 8.49
N ILE A 768 10.43 2.13 9.70
CA ILE A 768 9.45 1.61 10.66
C ILE A 768 9.64 2.30 12.01
N GLY A 769 8.55 2.73 12.65
CA GLY A 769 8.50 3.00 14.09
C GLY A 769 7.39 2.17 14.74
N ILE A 770 7.63 1.60 15.92
CA ILE A 770 6.66 0.71 16.59
C ILE A 770 6.13 1.33 17.88
N THR A 771 4.81 1.42 18.04
CA THR A 771 4.14 1.97 19.23
C THR A 771 3.81 0.87 20.24
N GLY A 772 4.12 1.14 21.52
CA GLY A 772 3.65 0.33 22.65
C GLY A 772 2.20 0.66 23.04
N LYS A 773 1.65 -0.11 23.98
CA LYS A 773 0.36 0.20 24.62
C LYS A 773 0.59 1.23 25.74
N GLY A 774 -0.13 2.35 25.68
CA GLY A 774 -0.13 3.43 26.68
C GLY A 774 -1.14 3.26 27.82
N ASN A 775 -2.14 2.38 27.67
CA ASN A 775 -3.20 2.17 28.66
C ASN A 775 -2.72 1.38 29.89
N ASP A 776 -2.15 2.10 30.87
CA ASP A 776 -1.86 1.61 32.22
C ASP A 776 -1.90 2.81 33.19
N SER A 777 -2.46 2.65 34.38
CA SER A 777 -2.40 3.66 35.46
C SER A 777 -1.14 3.53 36.32
N GLY A 778 -0.33 2.49 36.06
CA GLY A 778 1.04 2.34 36.54
C GLY A 778 2.07 2.59 35.45
N LYS A 779 3.20 3.21 35.81
CA LYS A 779 4.23 3.61 34.84
C LYS A 779 5.15 2.46 34.38
N GLN A 780 5.27 1.38 35.16
CA GLN A 780 6.32 0.37 34.95
C GLN A 780 6.26 -0.29 33.56
N SER A 781 5.10 -0.82 33.17
CA SER A 781 4.90 -1.48 31.88
C SER A 781 5.13 -0.54 30.69
N LEU A 782 4.76 0.74 30.85
CA LEU A 782 4.98 1.78 29.85
C LEU A 782 6.47 2.04 29.64
N ARG A 783 7.24 2.20 30.74
CA ARG A 783 8.70 2.35 30.69
C ARG A 783 9.38 1.14 30.05
N GLU A 784 8.99 -0.07 30.43
CA GLU A 784 9.57 -1.31 29.86
C GLU A 784 9.39 -1.38 28.34
N GLN A 785 8.27 -0.89 27.80
CA GLN A 785 8.04 -0.80 26.35
C GLN A 785 8.92 0.26 25.68
N CYS A 786 9.06 1.44 26.26
CA CYS A 786 9.99 2.48 25.78
C CYS A 786 11.43 1.98 25.77
N LEU A 787 11.88 1.32 26.83
CA LEU A 787 13.22 0.72 26.95
C LEU A 787 13.44 -0.42 25.93
N ALA A 788 12.41 -1.20 25.62
CA ALA A 788 12.44 -2.21 24.56
C ALA A 788 12.45 -1.61 23.14
N GLY A 789 12.37 -0.28 23.01
CA GLY A 789 12.54 0.44 21.75
C GLY A 789 11.24 0.98 21.14
N ALA A 790 10.13 1.07 21.89
CA ALA A 790 8.93 1.74 21.38
C ALA A 790 9.24 3.19 20.94
N ALA A 791 8.73 3.59 19.78
CA ALA A 791 8.82 4.94 19.21
C ALA A 791 7.64 5.85 19.63
N GLY A 792 6.82 5.40 20.57
CA GLY A 792 5.61 6.08 21.03
C GLY A 792 4.68 5.13 21.76
N LEU A 793 3.63 5.66 22.38
CA LEU A 793 2.61 4.88 23.10
C LEU A 793 1.21 5.25 22.60
N LYS A 794 0.40 4.25 22.22
CA LYS A 794 -1.02 4.42 21.85
C LYS A 794 -1.90 4.21 23.08
N LEU A 795 -2.71 5.21 23.42
CA LEU A 795 -3.91 5.09 24.26
C LEU A 795 -5.12 4.74 23.38
N HIS A 796 -5.90 3.73 23.77
CA HIS A 796 -7.12 3.28 23.09
C HIS A 796 -8.29 3.04 24.04
N GLU A 797 -9.52 3.33 23.59
CA GLU A 797 -10.73 3.08 24.39
C GLU A 797 -10.95 1.59 24.69
N ASP A 798 -10.68 0.70 23.73
CA ASP A 798 -10.69 -0.77 23.87
C ASP A 798 -9.78 -1.30 24.98
N TRP A 799 -8.83 -0.49 25.44
CA TRP A 799 -7.95 -0.78 26.58
C TRP A 799 -8.16 0.17 27.78
N GLY A 800 -9.15 1.06 27.70
CA GLY A 800 -9.49 2.09 28.69
C GLY A 800 -8.68 3.38 28.54
N SER A 801 -9.15 4.32 27.72
CA SER A 801 -8.56 5.68 27.55
C SER A 801 -8.96 6.63 28.70
N THR A 802 -8.87 6.15 29.94
CA THR A 802 -9.30 6.89 31.13
C THR A 802 -8.33 8.02 31.49
N PRO A 803 -8.77 9.09 32.20
CA PRO A 803 -7.90 10.17 32.67
C PRO A 803 -6.63 9.71 33.43
N ALA A 804 -6.72 8.62 34.19
CA ALA A 804 -5.58 8.06 34.93
C ALA A 804 -4.54 7.39 34.01
N ALA A 805 -4.99 6.72 32.95
CA ALA A 805 -4.12 6.14 31.92
C ALA A 805 -3.50 7.23 31.03
N ILE A 806 -4.30 8.24 30.65
CA ILE A 806 -3.83 9.42 29.91
C ILE A 806 -2.69 10.10 30.66
N ASP A 807 -2.88 10.39 31.96
CA ASP A 807 -1.88 11.09 32.77
C ASP A 807 -0.58 10.28 32.90
N SER A 808 -0.70 8.99 33.24
CA SER A 808 0.44 8.08 33.42
C SER A 808 1.24 7.86 32.13
N CYS A 809 0.54 7.75 31.00
CA CYS A 809 1.16 7.62 29.68
C CYS A 809 1.91 8.90 29.29
N LEU A 810 1.29 10.07 29.45
CA LEU A 810 1.93 11.35 29.13
C LEU A 810 3.17 11.62 30.00
N GLU A 811 3.14 11.30 31.29
CA GLU A 811 4.33 11.40 32.16
C GLU A 811 5.49 10.50 31.70
N VAL A 812 5.21 9.30 31.14
CA VAL A 812 6.25 8.42 30.59
C VAL A 812 6.70 8.90 29.20
N CYS A 813 5.81 9.44 28.39
CA CYS A 813 6.17 10.10 27.13
C CYS A 813 7.10 11.30 27.37
N ASP A 814 6.84 12.10 28.39
CA ASP A 814 7.69 13.21 28.83
C ASP A 814 9.07 12.71 29.36
N GLU A 815 9.12 11.58 30.06
CA GLU A 815 10.35 10.97 30.57
C GLU A 815 11.27 10.41 29.47
N PHE A 816 10.69 9.90 28.38
CA PHE A 816 11.42 9.19 27.31
C PHE A 816 11.53 9.95 25.97
N ASP A 817 10.99 11.17 25.89
CA ASP A 817 10.86 11.98 24.66
C ASP A 817 10.25 11.22 23.48
N VAL A 818 9.18 10.45 23.76
CA VAL A 818 8.40 9.73 22.74
C VAL A 818 7.01 10.34 22.57
N GLN A 819 6.37 10.17 21.42
CA GLN A 819 5.03 10.74 21.23
C GLN A 819 3.95 9.91 21.95
N CYS A 820 2.97 10.61 22.52
CA CYS A 820 1.72 10.03 23.01
C CYS A 820 0.67 10.14 21.90
N LEU A 821 0.07 9.01 21.52
CA LEU A 821 -0.93 8.94 20.47
C LEU A 821 -2.24 8.45 21.10
N ILE A 822 -3.38 9.07 20.77
CA ILE A 822 -4.64 8.79 21.47
C ILE A 822 -5.83 8.57 20.52
N HIS A 823 -6.60 7.56 20.88
CA HIS A 823 -8.00 7.35 20.54
C HIS A 823 -8.77 7.51 21.85
N THR A 824 -9.65 8.50 21.95
CA THR A 824 -10.29 8.91 23.22
C THR A 824 -11.53 8.06 23.54
N ASP A 825 -12.13 8.27 24.72
CA ASP A 825 -13.29 7.53 25.21
C ASP A 825 -14.57 7.93 24.45
N THR A 826 -14.96 7.17 23.42
CA THR A 826 -16.17 7.46 22.61
C THR A 826 -17.44 7.40 23.47
N LEU A 827 -17.47 6.48 24.44
CA LEU A 827 -18.60 6.23 25.33
C LEU A 827 -18.82 7.35 26.36
N ASN A 828 -17.83 8.24 26.52
CA ASN A 828 -17.76 9.22 27.60
C ASN A 828 -17.84 8.57 29.01
N GLU A 829 -17.39 7.31 29.15
CA GLU A 829 -17.52 6.50 30.37
C GLU A 829 -16.82 7.16 31.58
N SER A 830 -15.60 7.68 31.35
CA SER A 830 -14.81 8.36 32.37
C SER A 830 -15.01 9.89 32.40
N GLY A 831 -15.81 10.43 31.48
CA GLY A 831 -16.03 11.86 31.27
C GLY A 831 -16.14 12.23 29.79
N PHE A 832 -16.58 13.45 29.52
CA PHE A 832 -16.63 14.07 28.19
C PHE A 832 -15.25 14.59 27.75
N VAL A 833 -15.20 15.18 26.55
CA VAL A 833 -13.97 15.64 25.92
C VAL A 833 -13.18 16.60 26.81
N GLU A 834 -13.83 17.47 27.59
CA GLU A 834 -13.15 18.44 28.46
C GLU A 834 -12.42 17.79 29.63
N GLN A 835 -12.89 16.65 30.15
CA GLN A 835 -12.16 15.90 31.19
C GLN A 835 -10.92 15.23 30.60
N THR A 836 -11.00 14.72 29.38
CA THR A 836 -9.85 14.18 28.63
C THR A 836 -8.82 15.28 28.30
N ILE A 837 -9.27 16.44 27.82
CA ILE A 837 -8.42 17.63 27.61
C ILE A 837 -7.76 18.06 28.93
N GLY A 838 -8.52 18.09 30.03
CA GLY A 838 -8.00 18.36 31.37
C GLY A 838 -6.91 17.38 31.81
N ALA A 839 -7.06 16.09 31.48
CA ALA A 839 -6.06 15.06 31.75
C ALA A 839 -4.78 15.22 30.92
N PHE A 840 -4.83 15.88 29.75
CA PHE A 840 -3.62 16.21 28.99
C PHE A 840 -2.70 17.16 29.75
N LYS A 841 -3.24 18.03 30.63
CA LYS A 841 -2.47 19.04 31.40
C LYS A 841 -1.55 19.89 30.51
N ASN A 842 -2.03 20.28 29.33
CA ASN A 842 -1.31 21.02 28.29
C ASN A 842 -0.04 20.34 27.73
N ARG A 843 0.18 19.03 27.97
CA ARG A 843 1.29 18.27 27.36
C ARG A 843 0.98 17.90 25.92
N THR A 844 2.01 17.80 25.08
CA THR A 844 1.88 17.44 23.67
C THR A 844 1.21 16.08 23.49
N ILE A 845 0.21 15.98 22.62
CA ILE A 845 -0.46 14.72 22.29
C ILE A 845 -0.93 14.69 20.83
N HIS A 846 -0.80 13.53 20.17
CA HIS A 846 -1.31 13.29 18.83
C HIS A 846 -2.70 12.65 18.92
N THR A 847 -3.75 13.38 18.55
CA THR A 847 -5.11 12.85 18.42
C THR A 847 -5.28 12.22 17.04
N TYR A 848 -5.52 10.91 16.99
CA TYR A 848 -5.88 10.22 15.75
C TYR A 848 -7.35 10.48 15.38
N HIS A 849 -7.67 10.29 14.09
CA HIS A 849 -9.02 10.35 13.51
C HIS A 849 -9.91 11.39 14.20
N THR A 850 -9.40 12.63 14.24
CA THR A 850 -9.86 13.69 15.15
C THR A 850 -11.33 14.05 14.95
N GLU A 851 -11.89 13.79 13.77
CA GLU A 851 -13.33 13.94 13.49
C GLU A 851 -14.23 12.98 14.29
N GLY A 852 -13.74 11.78 14.64
CA GLY A 852 -14.38 10.84 15.55
C GLY A 852 -15.04 9.61 14.94
N ALA A 853 -15.21 9.47 13.63
CA ALA A 853 -15.71 8.22 13.03
C ALA A 853 -14.76 7.03 13.25
N GLY A 854 -13.44 7.29 13.18
CA GLY A 854 -12.40 6.35 13.61
C GLY A 854 -12.34 6.12 15.12
N GLY A 855 -12.94 7.03 15.90
CA GLY A 855 -13.24 6.90 17.33
C GLY A 855 -12.80 8.09 18.18
N GLY A 856 -13.45 8.23 19.33
CA GLY A 856 -13.28 9.32 20.27
C GLY A 856 -14.60 9.96 20.68
N HIS A 857 -14.57 10.75 21.77
CA HIS A 857 -15.73 11.38 22.42
C HIS A 857 -16.85 11.76 21.46
N ALA A 858 -18.00 11.09 21.59
CA ALA A 858 -19.16 11.37 20.78
C ALA A 858 -20.02 12.49 21.42
N PRO A 859 -20.44 13.52 20.65
CA PRO A 859 -20.18 13.77 19.22
C PRO A 859 -18.99 14.71 18.95
N ASP A 860 -18.30 15.21 19.97
CA ASP A 860 -17.59 16.49 19.95
C ASP A 860 -16.05 16.41 20.01
N ILE A 861 -15.45 15.21 19.88
CA ILE A 861 -13.99 15.03 19.82
C ILE A 861 -13.29 15.95 18.80
N ILE A 862 -13.95 16.32 17.71
CA ILE A 862 -13.42 17.24 16.69
C ILE A 862 -13.06 18.63 17.24
N SER A 863 -13.58 19.01 18.41
CA SER A 863 -13.25 20.26 19.11
C SER A 863 -11.77 20.41 19.47
N VAL A 864 -11.04 19.30 19.71
CA VAL A 864 -9.65 19.33 20.19
C VAL A 864 -8.66 20.05 19.27
N VAL A 865 -9.04 20.33 18.02
CA VAL A 865 -8.24 21.15 17.09
C VAL A 865 -7.99 22.58 17.58
N GLU A 866 -8.77 23.07 18.55
CA GLU A 866 -8.60 24.41 19.15
C GLU A 866 -7.41 24.50 20.13
N HIS A 867 -6.83 23.37 20.55
CA HIS A 867 -5.78 23.35 21.57
C HIS A 867 -4.36 23.35 21.01
N SER A 868 -3.51 24.19 21.59
CA SER A 868 -2.12 24.38 21.14
C SER A 868 -1.20 23.18 21.38
N ASN A 869 -1.51 22.32 22.34
CA ASN A 869 -0.76 21.10 22.64
C ASN A 869 -1.24 19.87 21.85
N VAL A 870 -2.29 19.99 21.04
CA VAL A 870 -2.84 18.89 20.25
C VAL A 870 -2.26 18.91 18.83
N LEU A 871 -1.85 17.73 18.36
CA LEU A 871 -1.37 17.48 17.00
C LEU A 871 -2.40 16.62 16.26
N PRO A 872 -3.43 17.22 15.61
CA PRO A 872 -4.56 16.48 15.09
C PRO A 872 -4.28 15.81 13.73
N SER A 873 -4.64 14.54 13.61
CA SER A 873 -4.69 13.82 12.34
C SER A 873 -6.07 13.26 12.02
N SER A 874 -6.26 12.97 10.73
CA SER A 874 -7.39 12.22 10.20
C SER A 874 -6.94 10.87 9.65
N THR A 875 -7.86 9.92 9.63
CA THR A 875 -7.71 8.65 8.91
C THR A 875 -8.49 8.70 7.59
N ASN A 876 -8.20 7.81 6.65
CA ASN A 876 -8.51 8.10 5.26
C ASN A 876 -9.89 7.67 4.69
N PRO A 877 -10.72 6.81 5.30
CA PRO A 877 -12.01 6.47 4.69
C PRO A 877 -13.05 7.60 4.69
N THR A 878 -13.05 8.49 5.69
CA THR A 878 -13.94 9.66 5.69
C THR A 878 -13.57 10.69 4.62
N ARG A 879 -12.40 10.54 3.96
CA ARG A 879 -11.74 11.59 3.19
C ARG A 879 -11.97 11.46 1.68
N PRO A 880 -12.44 12.52 1.00
CA PRO A 880 -13.37 13.53 1.51
C PRO A 880 -14.77 12.93 1.75
N PHE A 881 -15.68 13.74 2.27
CA PHE A 881 -17.09 13.35 2.39
C PHE A 881 -17.73 13.13 1.01
N THR A 882 -18.24 11.92 0.76
CA THR A 882 -18.92 11.48 -0.47
C THR A 882 -20.27 10.85 -0.17
N LEU A 883 -21.11 10.63 -1.19
CA LEU A 883 -22.42 10.00 -1.03
C LEU A 883 -22.37 8.63 -0.32
N ASN A 884 -21.34 7.81 -0.57
CA ASN A 884 -21.23 6.47 0.00
C ASN A 884 -20.51 6.44 1.36
N THR A 885 -20.03 7.59 1.86
CA THR A 885 -19.17 7.61 3.05
C THR A 885 -19.91 7.15 4.31
N LEU A 886 -21.17 7.55 4.51
CA LEU A 886 -21.91 7.17 5.72
C LEU A 886 -22.28 5.68 5.71
N ASP A 887 -22.84 5.20 4.60
CA ASP A 887 -23.28 3.82 4.42
C ASP A 887 -22.11 2.81 4.57
N GLU A 888 -20.91 3.15 4.05
CA GLU A 888 -19.73 2.29 4.21
C GLU A 888 -19.27 2.22 5.68
N HIS A 889 -19.29 3.35 6.39
CA HIS A 889 -18.67 3.43 7.72
C HIS A 889 -19.46 2.72 8.82
N LEU A 890 -20.79 2.67 8.72
CA LEU A 890 -21.62 1.99 9.72
C LEU A 890 -21.23 0.50 9.82
N ASP A 891 -21.24 -0.22 8.70
CA ASP A 891 -20.86 -1.63 8.65
C ASP A 891 -19.36 -1.85 8.96
N MET A 892 -18.49 -0.94 8.51
CA MET A 892 -17.05 -1.00 8.79
C MET A 892 -16.75 -0.90 10.28
N LEU A 893 -17.39 0.03 11.00
CA LEU A 893 -17.23 0.24 12.43
C LEU A 893 -17.68 -1.00 13.20
N MET A 894 -18.86 -1.55 12.87
CA MET A 894 -19.39 -2.74 13.54
C MET A 894 -18.46 -3.95 13.43
N VAL A 895 -17.82 -4.15 12.27
CA VAL A 895 -16.84 -5.24 12.09
C VAL A 895 -15.56 -4.98 12.89
N CYS A 896 -15.01 -3.76 12.87
CA CYS A 896 -13.72 -3.46 13.52
C CYS A 896 -13.82 -3.57 15.05
N HIS A 897 -14.88 -3.00 15.64
CA HIS A 897 -15.13 -3.01 17.09
C HIS A 897 -15.85 -4.29 17.58
N HIS A 898 -16.03 -5.29 16.72
CA HIS A 898 -16.65 -6.58 17.04
C HIS A 898 -18.09 -6.47 17.62
N LEU A 899 -18.83 -5.47 17.15
CA LEU A 899 -20.19 -5.14 17.58
C LEU A 899 -21.24 -6.08 16.98
N SER A 900 -22.40 -6.16 17.63
CA SER A 900 -23.52 -7.03 17.25
C SER A 900 -24.74 -6.21 16.82
N LYS A 901 -25.19 -6.39 15.57
CA LYS A 901 -26.49 -5.89 15.08
C LYS A 901 -27.72 -6.38 15.85
N ASN A 902 -27.54 -7.33 16.78
CA ASN A 902 -28.61 -7.84 17.66
C ASN A 902 -28.61 -7.19 19.06
N ILE A 903 -27.73 -6.22 19.32
CA ILE A 903 -27.65 -5.44 20.56
C ILE A 903 -28.01 -4.00 20.20
N PRO A 904 -29.15 -3.45 20.68
CA PRO A 904 -29.56 -2.07 20.36
C PRO A 904 -28.52 -1.02 20.76
N GLU A 905 -27.83 -1.24 21.87
CA GLU A 905 -26.79 -0.36 22.40
C GLU A 905 -25.56 -0.30 21.49
N ASP A 906 -25.17 -1.43 20.88
CA ASP A 906 -24.08 -1.52 19.91
C ASP A 906 -24.41 -0.76 18.61
N VAL A 907 -25.68 -0.79 18.18
CA VAL A 907 -26.15 -0.06 17.00
C VAL A 907 -26.21 1.44 17.31
N ALA A 908 -26.77 1.84 18.45
CA ALA A 908 -26.80 3.24 18.88
C ALA A 908 -25.40 3.84 19.08
N PHE A 909 -24.43 3.03 19.52
CA PHE A 909 -23.01 3.41 19.58
C PHE A 909 -22.40 3.62 18.19
N ALA A 910 -22.71 2.77 17.22
CA ALA A 910 -22.25 2.94 15.85
C ALA A 910 -22.88 4.18 15.18
N GLU A 911 -24.19 4.39 15.38
CA GLU A 911 -24.95 5.53 14.86
C GLU A 911 -24.52 6.87 15.47
N SER A 912 -24.21 6.94 16.78
CA SER A 912 -23.71 8.17 17.40
C SER A 912 -22.29 8.55 16.94
N ARG A 913 -21.55 7.58 16.40
CA ARG A 913 -20.16 7.75 15.95
C ARG A 913 -20.02 8.09 14.47
N ILE A 914 -20.94 7.68 13.60
CA ILE A 914 -20.92 7.99 12.17
C ILE A 914 -21.87 9.15 11.87
N ARG A 915 -21.33 10.38 11.80
CA ARG A 915 -22.11 11.63 11.68
C ARG A 915 -21.75 12.36 10.38
N ALA A 916 -22.76 12.82 9.65
CA ALA A 916 -22.55 13.56 8.40
C ALA A 916 -21.88 14.92 8.64
N GLU A 917 -22.26 15.56 9.74
CA GLU A 917 -21.92 16.93 10.10
C GLU A 917 -20.44 17.05 10.47
N THR A 918 -19.90 16.14 11.29
CA THR A 918 -18.48 16.14 11.65
C THR A 918 -17.59 15.69 10.48
N ILE A 919 -18.03 14.70 9.69
CA ILE A 919 -17.33 14.27 8.46
C ILE A 919 -17.26 15.39 7.41
N ALA A 920 -18.33 16.19 7.27
CA ALA A 920 -18.35 17.39 6.43
C ALA A 920 -17.48 18.51 7.00
N ALA A 921 -17.51 18.74 8.31
CA ALA A 921 -16.64 19.71 8.98
C ALA A 921 -15.15 19.35 8.85
N GLU A 922 -14.80 18.07 8.87
CA GLU A 922 -13.43 17.57 8.68
C GLU A 922 -12.85 17.95 7.30
N ASP A 923 -13.67 17.99 6.23
CA ASP A 923 -13.24 18.56 4.94
C ASP A 923 -12.84 20.05 5.10
N VAL A 924 -13.66 20.84 5.78
CA VAL A 924 -13.43 22.28 6.00
C VAL A 924 -12.20 22.52 6.88
N LEU A 925 -12.06 21.78 7.99
CA LEU A 925 -10.95 21.92 8.93
C LEU A 925 -9.61 21.48 8.32
N HIS A 926 -9.61 20.53 7.37
CA HIS A 926 -8.41 20.25 6.58
C HIS A 926 -8.01 21.42 5.67
N ASP A 927 -8.97 22.07 5.01
CA ASP A 927 -8.68 23.17 4.08
C ASP A 927 -8.27 24.46 4.81
N LEU A 928 -8.84 24.70 5.99
CA LEU A 928 -8.46 25.76 6.91
C LEU A 928 -7.04 25.56 7.48
N GLY A 929 -6.57 24.31 7.57
CA GLY A 929 -5.33 23.96 8.26
C GLY A 929 -5.50 23.75 9.77
N ALA A 930 -6.73 23.49 10.24
CA ALA A 930 -7.00 23.12 11.62
C ALA A 930 -6.73 21.62 11.90
N ILE A 931 -6.80 20.74 10.88
CA ILE A 931 -6.31 19.36 10.98
C ILE A 931 -4.98 19.23 10.22
N SER A 932 -3.95 18.77 10.93
CA SER A 932 -2.55 18.93 10.55
C SER A 932 -1.94 17.75 9.80
N MET A 933 -2.53 16.57 9.91
CA MET A 933 -1.97 15.32 9.38
C MET A 933 -3.03 14.42 8.72
N MET A 934 -2.58 13.57 7.80
CA MET A 934 -3.34 12.50 7.14
C MET A 934 -2.63 11.16 7.40
N SER A 935 -3.41 10.12 7.69
CA SER A 935 -2.94 8.77 7.99
C SER A 935 -3.92 7.72 7.43
N SER A 936 -3.60 6.43 7.45
CA SER A 936 -4.54 5.42 6.92
C SER A 936 -5.56 4.89 7.91
N ASP A 937 -5.12 4.35 9.04
CA ASP A 937 -5.80 3.33 9.88
C ASP A 937 -5.80 1.90 9.27
N SER A 938 -4.64 1.49 8.77
CA SER A 938 -4.49 0.37 7.80
C SER A 938 -5.18 -0.95 8.21
N GLN A 939 -6.25 -1.33 7.50
CA GLN A 939 -7.10 -2.51 7.75
C GLN A 939 -7.90 -2.50 9.07
N ALA A 940 -7.97 -1.36 9.77
CA ALA A 940 -8.69 -1.18 11.02
C ALA A 940 -9.53 0.11 10.96
N MET A 941 -10.45 0.18 9.98
CA MET A 941 -11.10 1.42 9.51
C MET A 941 -10.22 2.33 8.64
N GLY A 942 -9.39 1.74 7.75
CA GLY A 942 -8.45 2.52 6.95
C GLY A 942 -7.67 1.78 5.86
N ARG A 943 -7.07 2.53 4.93
CA ARG A 943 -6.50 2.00 3.66
C ARG A 943 -5.06 2.46 3.43
N CYS A 944 -4.05 1.64 3.76
CA CYS A 944 -2.62 2.03 3.67
C CYS A 944 -2.15 2.52 2.28
N GLY A 945 -2.74 2.02 1.18
CA GLY A 945 -2.43 2.46 -0.17
C GLY A 945 -2.98 3.85 -0.55
N GLU A 946 -3.86 4.45 0.27
CA GLU A 946 -4.68 5.61 -0.15
C GLU A 946 -4.40 6.92 0.60
N VAL A 947 -3.43 7.00 1.53
CA VAL A 947 -3.15 8.24 2.29
C VAL A 947 -2.86 9.44 1.37
N ILE A 948 -2.00 9.24 0.37
CA ILE A 948 -1.64 10.27 -0.61
C ILE A 948 -2.84 10.59 -1.51
N LEU A 949 -3.51 9.57 -2.05
CA LEU A 949 -4.70 9.68 -2.90
C LEU A 949 -5.79 10.55 -2.24
N ARG A 950 -6.16 10.18 -1.01
CA ARG A 950 -7.26 10.80 -0.25
C ARG A 950 -6.94 12.23 0.14
N THR A 951 -5.67 12.53 0.44
CA THR A 951 -5.19 13.91 0.61
C THR A 951 -5.52 14.79 -0.60
N TRP A 952 -5.20 14.31 -1.81
CA TRP A 952 -5.45 15.06 -3.04
C TRP A 952 -6.92 15.08 -3.46
N ASN A 953 -7.71 14.05 -3.13
CA ASN A 953 -9.16 14.09 -3.29
C ASN A 953 -9.82 15.15 -2.39
N THR A 954 -9.41 15.30 -1.12
CA THR A 954 -9.92 16.34 -0.23
C THR A 954 -9.52 17.74 -0.69
N ALA A 955 -8.25 17.96 -1.06
CA ALA A 955 -7.82 19.24 -1.65
C ALA A 955 -8.60 19.61 -2.91
N HIS A 956 -8.88 18.64 -3.78
CA HIS A 956 -9.69 18.81 -4.97
C HIS A 956 -11.14 19.20 -4.65
N LYS A 957 -11.81 18.44 -3.77
CA LYS A 957 -13.21 18.71 -3.40
C LYS A 957 -13.35 20.10 -2.76
N ASN A 958 -12.46 20.43 -1.83
CA ASN A 958 -12.49 21.75 -1.19
C ASN A 958 -12.27 22.88 -2.19
N LYS A 959 -11.39 22.73 -3.19
CA LYS A 959 -11.30 23.70 -4.28
C LYS A 959 -12.61 23.85 -5.04
N LEU A 960 -13.30 22.76 -5.36
CA LEU A 960 -14.58 22.82 -6.10
C LEU A 960 -15.69 23.51 -5.31
N GLN A 961 -15.81 23.22 -4.01
CA GLN A 961 -16.92 23.72 -3.18
C GLN A 961 -16.63 25.09 -2.53
N ARG A 962 -15.37 25.37 -2.19
CA ARG A 962 -14.94 26.56 -1.43
C ARG A 962 -14.15 27.56 -2.27
N GLY A 963 -13.78 27.22 -3.50
CA GLY A 963 -12.99 28.07 -4.40
C GLY A 963 -11.49 28.08 -4.08
N THR A 964 -10.80 29.10 -4.57
CA THR A 964 -9.38 29.36 -4.30
C THR A 964 -9.20 29.78 -2.82
N LEU A 965 -8.08 29.41 -2.19
CA LEU A 965 -7.75 29.94 -0.86
C LEU A 965 -7.32 31.41 -0.97
N SER A 966 -7.52 32.19 0.10
CA SER A 966 -7.16 33.63 0.11
C SER A 966 -5.66 33.86 -0.13
N GLU A 967 -4.80 32.93 0.31
CA GLU A 967 -3.36 32.97 0.06
C GLU A 967 -2.97 32.63 -1.40
N ASP A 968 -3.88 32.03 -2.17
CA ASP A 968 -3.71 31.67 -3.59
C ASP A 968 -4.46 32.63 -4.55
N GLU A 969 -5.25 33.58 -4.02
CA GLU A 969 -6.02 34.55 -4.82
C GLU A 969 -5.11 35.40 -5.75
N GLY A 970 -5.57 35.62 -6.98
CA GLY A 970 -4.81 36.35 -8.01
C GLY A 970 -3.54 35.66 -8.52
N THR A 971 -3.11 34.53 -7.93
CA THR A 971 -1.85 33.87 -8.33
C THR A 971 -1.97 33.06 -9.62
N GLY A 972 -3.19 32.64 -9.99
CA GLY A 972 -3.46 31.72 -11.10
C GLY A 972 -3.11 30.24 -10.82
N ALA A 973 -2.85 29.89 -9.55
CA ALA A 973 -2.45 28.55 -9.12
C ALA A 973 -3.01 28.25 -7.71
N ASP A 974 -2.72 27.06 -7.19
CA ASP A 974 -3.13 26.54 -5.87
C ASP A 974 -1.89 26.19 -5.01
N ASN A 975 -0.79 26.96 -5.15
CA ASN A 975 0.49 26.62 -4.54
C ASN A 975 0.40 26.54 -3.02
N PHE A 976 -0.33 27.45 -2.38
CA PHE A 976 -0.49 27.47 -0.94
C PHE A 976 -1.37 26.31 -0.47
N ARG A 977 -2.50 26.02 -1.15
CA ARG A 977 -3.29 24.80 -0.88
C ARG A 977 -2.44 23.55 -1.05
N VAL A 978 -1.64 23.44 -2.11
CA VAL A 978 -0.79 22.26 -2.35
C VAL A 978 0.27 22.09 -1.26
N LYS A 979 0.91 23.18 -0.80
CA LYS A 979 1.83 23.16 0.35
C LYS A 979 1.13 22.78 1.66
N ARG A 980 -0.07 23.30 1.91
CA ARG A 980 -0.92 22.93 3.05
C ARG A 980 -1.21 21.43 3.07
N TYR A 981 -1.57 20.84 1.93
CA TYR A 981 -1.96 19.42 1.87
C TYR A 981 -0.79 18.44 1.80
N ILE A 982 0.29 18.72 1.07
CA ILE A 982 1.46 17.82 1.05
C ILE A 982 2.08 17.70 2.44
N SER A 983 2.09 18.80 3.21
CA SER A 983 2.60 18.81 4.60
C SER A 983 1.91 17.77 5.50
N LYS A 984 0.63 17.46 5.23
CA LYS A 984 -0.19 16.55 6.05
C LYS A 984 0.29 15.09 6.03
N TYR A 985 0.96 14.64 4.97
CA TYR A 985 1.48 13.27 4.86
C TYR A 985 3.01 13.20 4.75
N THR A 986 3.73 14.33 4.80
CA THR A 986 5.20 14.38 4.73
C THR A 986 5.81 14.95 6.00
N ILE A 987 5.84 16.28 6.15
CA ILE A 987 6.62 16.93 7.20
C ILE A 987 5.90 16.97 8.55
N ASN A 988 4.57 17.13 8.58
CA ASN A 988 3.83 17.21 9.84
C ASN A 988 3.84 15.88 10.61
N PRO A 989 3.60 14.71 9.97
CA PRO A 989 3.81 13.42 10.62
C PRO A 989 5.26 13.24 11.12
N ALA A 990 6.25 13.69 10.34
CA ALA A 990 7.65 13.60 10.73
C ALA A 990 7.99 14.50 11.93
N ILE A 991 7.43 15.71 12.03
CA ILE A 991 7.58 16.59 13.21
C ILE A 991 6.89 15.96 14.41
N ALA A 992 5.62 15.57 14.27
CA ALA A 992 4.83 15.01 15.36
C ALA A 992 5.45 13.76 16.00
N GLN A 993 6.17 12.94 15.22
CA GLN A 993 6.83 11.72 15.70
C GLN A 993 8.34 11.87 15.98
N GLY A 994 8.89 13.09 15.95
CA GLY A 994 10.32 13.32 16.25
C GLY A 994 11.31 12.81 15.19
N MET A 995 10.83 12.56 13.97
CA MET A 995 11.59 11.98 12.85
C MET A 995 11.97 13.02 11.77
N SER A 996 11.46 14.25 11.87
CA SER A 996 11.66 15.35 10.89
C SER A 996 13.11 15.72 10.64
N HIS A 997 14.01 15.35 11.54
CA HIS A 997 15.45 15.58 11.41
C HIS A 997 16.14 14.63 10.40
N LEU A 998 15.47 13.57 9.94
CA LEU A 998 15.98 12.64 8.93
C LEU A 998 15.06 12.48 7.71
N ILE A 999 13.75 12.68 7.87
CA ILE A 999 12.74 12.40 6.82
C ILE A 999 11.68 13.52 6.73
N GLY A 1000 10.70 13.33 5.83
CA GLY A 1000 9.47 14.12 5.75
C GLY A 1000 9.51 15.31 4.79
N SER A 1001 10.60 15.55 4.07
CA SER A 1001 10.68 16.63 3.06
C SER A 1001 11.89 16.48 2.14
N VAL A 1002 11.85 17.18 1.00
CA VAL A 1002 12.96 17.27 0.04
C VAL A 1002 13.91 18.39 0.47
N GLU A 1003 14.73 18.13 1.49
CA GLU A 1003 15.68 19.09 2.07
C GLU A 1003 17.09 18.50 2.21
N THR A 1004 18.12 19.33 2.00
CA THR A 1004 19.53 18.93 2.14
C THR A 1004 19.83 18.42 3.57
N GLY A 1005 20.61 17.35 3.67
CA GLY A 1005 20.95 16.68 4.93
C GLY A 1005 19.93 15.63 5.37
N LYS A 1006 18.72 15.59 4.78
CA LYS A 1006 17.75 14.51 4.99
C LYS A 1006 18.04 13.31 4.11
N ILE A 1007 17.49 12.16 4.48
CA ILE A 1007 17.61 10.92 3.72
C ILE A 1007 16.93 11.06 2.37
N ALA A 1008 17.53 10.53 1.32
CA ALA A 1008 16.98 10.52 -0.04
C ALA A 1008 15.85 9.48 -0.21
N ASP A 1009 14.81 9.62 0.61
CA ASP A 1009 13.53 8.93 0.49
C ASP A 1009 12.60 9.77 -0.39
N LEU A 1010 12.65 9.51 -1.69
CA LEU A 1010 12.07 10.36 -2.74
C LEU A 1010 11.12 9.57 -3.63
N VAL A 1011 10.04 10.22 -4.08
CA VAL A 1011 9.05 9.62 -4.97
C VAL A 1011 8.99 10.43 -6.26
N LEU A 1012 9.13 9.75 -7.39
CA LEU A 1012 9.03 10.34 -8.72
C LEU A 1012 7.66 10.03 -9.32
N TRP A 1013 6.96 11.07 -9.77
CA TRP A 1013 5.65 11.00 -10.38
C TRP A 1013 5.70 11.48 -11.83
N THR A 1014 4.95 10.85 -12.73
CA THR A 1014 4.53 11.56 -13.95
C THR A 1014 3.37 12.50 -13.58
N PRO A 1015 3.30 13.72 -14.13
CA PRO A 1015 2.26 14.69 -13.73
C PRO A 1015 0.82 14.17 -13.86
N ASP A 1016 0.56 13.30 -14.83
CA ASP A 1016 -0.73 12.64 -15.06
C ASP A 1016 -1.10 11.60 -13.99
N ASN A 1017 -0.12 10.94 -13.35
CA ASN A 1017 -0.33 9.96 -12.27
C ASN A 1017 -0.01 10.52 -10.87
N PHE A 1018 0.17 11.84 -10.74
CA PHE A 1018 0.44 12.47 -9.45
C PHE A 1018 -0.70 12.19 -8.47
N GLY A 1019 -0.36 11.68 -7.29
CA GLY A 1019 -1.32 11.33 -6.25
C GLY A 1019 -1.95 9.93 -6.36
N THR A 1020 -1.69 9.17 -7.44
CA THR A 1020 -2.19 7.79 -7.60
C THR A 1020 -1.06 6.76 -7.64
N LYS A 1021 -0.29 6.74 -8.73
CA LYS A 1021 0.67 5.67 -9.04
C LYS A 1021 2.02 6.30 -9.37
N PRO A 1022 2.99 6.31 -8.43
CA PRO A 1022 4.31 6.86 -8.69
C PRO A 1022 5.05 6.04 -9.77
N LYS A 1023 5.96 6.69 -10.50
CA LYS A 1023 6.84 6.05 -11.48
C LYS A 1023 7.91 5.21 -10.79
N MET A 1024 8.47 5.71 -9.68
CA MET A 1024 9.40 4.98 -8.81
C MET A 1024 9.50 5.61 -7.42
N VAL A 1025 9.94 4.82 -6.45
CA VAL A 1025 10.22 5.23 -5.06
C VAL A 1025 11.65 4.83 -4.70
N LEU A 1026 12.40 5.77 -4.13
CA LEU A 1026 13.75 5.60 -3.64
C LEU A 1026 13.74 5.46 -2.12
N LYS A 1027 14.65 4.64 -1.58
CA LYS A 1027 14.97 4.55 -0.16
C LYS A 1027 16.45 4.79 0.02
N SER A 1028 16.82 5.84 0.76
CA SER A 1028 18.20 6.33 0.87
C SER A 1028 18.91 6.38 -0.49
N GLY A 1029 18.26 6.98 -1.48
CA GLY A 1029 18.79 7.15 -2.84
C GLY A 1029 18.70 5.93 -3.76
N MET A 1030 18.52 4.72 -3.22
CA MET A 1030 18.44 3.50 -4.01
C MET A 1030 16.99 3.19 -4.40
N ILE A 1031 16.73 2.88 -5.67
CA ILE A 1031 15.37 2.56 -6.14
C ILE A 1031 14.86 1.28 -5.45
N ALA A 1032 13.77 1.41 -4.69
CA ALA A 1032 13.14 0.33 -3.95
C ALA A 1032 11.97 -0.30 -4.73
N VAL A 1033 11.13 0.50 -5.38
CA VAL A 1033 10.05 0.03 -6.27
C VAL A 1033 9.92 0.93 -7.49
N ALA A 1034 9.53 0.38 -8.64
CA ALA A 1034 9.31 1.13 -9.86
C ALA A 1034 8.27 0.49 -10.79
N GLN A 1035 7.57 1.31 -11.57
CA GLN A 1035 6.70 0.87 -12.66
C GLN A 1035 7.58 0.34 -13.80
N MET A 1036 7.62 -0.99 -13.93
CA MET A 1036 8.50 -1.73 -14.82
C MET A 1036 7.72 -2.82 -15.57
N GLY A 1037 8.04 -2.96 -16.85
CA GLY A 1037 7.47 -3.93 -17.77
C GLY A 1037 7.88 -5.39 -17.54
N ASP A 1038 7.69 -6.20 -18.57
CA ASP A 1038 8.13 -7.59 -18.67
C ASP A 1038 9.65 -7.73 -18.43
N PRO A 1039 10.10 -8.46 -17.39
CA PRO A 1039 11.51 -8.64 -17.08
C PRO A 1039 12.34 -9.41 -18.13
N ASN A 1040 11.70 -10.06 -19.11
CA ASN A 1040 12.37 -10.76 -20.21
C ASN A 1040 12.49 -9.90 -21.49
N ALA A 1041 11.82 -8.75 -21.55
CA ALA A 1041 11.76 -7.94 -22.76
C ALA A 1041 13.08 -7.25 -23.11
N SER A 1042 13.22 -6.86 -24.38
CA SER A 1042 14.38 -6.11 -24.89
C SER A 1042 14.54 -4.73 -24.25
N ILE A 1043 13.44 -4.13 -23.75
CA ILE A 1043 13.40 -2.83 -23.07
C ILE A 1043 12.38 -2.83 -21.90
N PRO A 1044 12.61 -2.06 -20.82
CA PRO A 1044 11.83 -2.15 -19.57
C PRO A 1044 10.41 -1.56 -19.62
N THR A 1045 9.96 -1.12 -20.80
CA THR A 1045 8.68 -0.46 -21.07
C THR A 1045 7.66 -1.36 -21.79
N VAL A 1046 7.99 -2.63 -21.99
CA VAL A 1046 7.10 -3.62 -22.61
C VAL A 1046 6.07 -4.15 -21.61
N GLU A 1047 4.81 -4.25 -22.01
CA GLU A 1047 3.72 -4.71 -21.16
C GLU A 1047 3.85 -6.18 -20.69
N PRO A 1048 3.44 -6.51 -19.44
CA PRO A 1048 2.76 -5.62 -18.48
C PRO A 1048 3.69 -4.74 -17.63
N ILE A 1049 3.42 -3.45 -17.62
CA ILE A 1049 3.97 -2.47 -16.67
C ILE A 1049 3.17 -2.54 -15.37
N ILE A 1050 3.84 -2.93 -14.28
CA ILE A 1050 3.30 -2.92 -12.92
C ILE A 1050 4.36 -2.39 -11.95
N MET A 1051 3.94 -2.05 -10.72
CA MET A 1051 4.88 -1.65 -9.67
C MET A 1051 5.63 -2.89 -9.17
N ARG A 1052 6.95 -2.93 -9.36
CA ARG A 1052 7.80 -4.09 -9.04
C ARG A 1052 8.88 -3.71 -8.02
N PRO A 1053 9.16 -4.58 -7.02
CA PRO A 1053 10.36 -4.48 -6.18
C PRO A 1053 11.64 -4.45 -7.00
N GLN A 1054 12.53 -3.54 -6.64
CA GLN A 1054 13.83 -3.29 -7.27
C GLN A 1054 14.96 -3.58 -6.28
N PHE A 1055 16.22 -3.43 -6.70
CA PHE A 1055 17.38 -3.83 -5.90
C PHE A 1055 17.45 -3.18 -4.49
N GLY A 1056 16.89 -1.98 -4.29
CA GLY A 1056 16.84 -1.33 -2.98
C GLY A 1056 16.15 -2.14 -1.88
N VAL A 1057 15.15 -2.99 -2.21
CA VAL A 1057 14.48 -3.84 -1.20
C VAL A 1057 15.39 -4.93 -0.63
N LEU A 1058 16.49 -5.23 -1.31
CA LEU A 1058 17.46 -6.26 -0.89
C LEU A 1058 18.53 -5.72 0.05
N VAL A 1059 18.50 -4.41 0.37
CA VAL A 1059 19.51 -3.70 1.17
C VAL A 1059 18.85 -3.07 2.41
N PRO A 1060 18.72 -3.80 3.54
CA PRO A 1060 18.00 -3.32 4.74
C PRO A 1060 18.48 -1.97 5.29
N SER A 1061 19.77 -1.65 5.14
CA SER A 1061 20.38 -0.39 5.60
C SER A 1061 19.90 0.86 4.84
N THR A 1062 19.20 0.72 3.70
CA THR A 1062 18.51 1.83 3.02
C THR A 1062 17.29 2.36 3.79
N SER A 1063 16.93 1.69 4.88
CA SER A 1063 15.77 2.01 5.72
C SER A 1063 16.12 2.01 7.21
N ILE A 1064 15.27 2.63 8.00
CA ILE A 1064 15.46 2.85 9.44
C ILE A 1064 14.45 2.05 10.28
N MET A 1065 14.91 1.58 11.44
CA MET A 1065 14.08 1.26 12.60
C MET A 1065 14.20 2.42 13.59
N PHE A 1066 13.13 3.22 13.72
CA PHE A 1066 13.05 4.32 14.67
C PHE A 1066 12.63 3.77 16.04
N VAL A 1067 13.34 4.21 17.08
CA VAL A 1067 13.16 3.75 18.48
C VAL A 1067 13.36 4.90 19.46
N SER A 1068 13.05 4.70 20.74
CA SER A 1068 13.41 5.65 21.80
C SER A 1068 14.95 5.77 21.94
N GLU A 1069 15.44 6.97 22.28
CA GLU A 1069 16.86 7.19 22.60
C GLU A 1069 17.32 6.33 23.80
N ALA A 1070 16.43 6.09 24.76
CA ALA A 1070 16.70 5.25 25.93
C ALA A 1070 17.04 3.79 25.55
N SER A 1071 16.41 3.23 24.52
CA SER A 1071 16.70 1.86 24.07
C SER A 1071 18.09 1.73 23.43
N ILE A 1072 18.52 2.77 22.69
CA ILE A 1072 19.85 2.87 22.07
C ILE A 1072 20.92 3.07 23.14
N SER A 1073 20.73 4.03 24.05
CA SER A 1073 21.72 4.40 25.07
C SER A 1073 21.94 3.30 26.12
N GLN A 1074 20.93 2.47 26.42
CA GLN A 1074 21.08 1.29 27.27
C GLN A 1074 21.57 0.04 26.53
N GLY A 1075 21.80 0.10 25.22
CA GLY A 1075 22.29 -1.02 24.43
C GLY A 1075 21.25 -2.12 24.15
N ILE A 1076 19.97 -1.87 24.44
CA ILE A 1076 18.91 -2.90 24.43
C ILE A 1076 18.57 -3.31 22.99
N VAL A 1077 18.24 -2.36 22.13
CA VAL A 1077 17.86 -2.63 20.73
C VAL A 1077 19.00 -3.26 19.93
N GLN A 1078 20.26 -2.95 20.27
CA GLN A 1078 21.44 -3.55 19.66
C GLN A 1078 21.52 -5.07 19.93
N THR A 1079 20.96 -5.56 21.05
CA THR A 1079 20.86 -7.02 21.30
C THR A 1079 19.93 -7.75 20.33
N TYR A 1080 19.10 -7.03 19.57
CA TYR A 1080 18.13 -7.62 18.64
C TYR A 1080 18.76 -7.99 17.29
N ASN A 1081 19.99 -7.51 17.01
CA ASN A 1081 20.78 -7.79 15.81
C ASN A 1081 20.05 -7.45 14.49
N LEU A 1082 19.43 -6.26 14.45
CA LEU A 1082 18.79 -5.73 13.25
C LEU A 1082 19.83 -5.35 12.17
N ARG A 1083 19.46 -5.47 10.89
CA ARG A 1083 20.27 -5.08 9.72
C ARG A 1083 19.88 -3.70 9.18
N LYS A 1084 18.70 -3.19 9.52
CA LYS A 1084 18.32 -1.79 9.33
C LYS A 1084 19.25 -0.85 10.12
N ARG A 1085 19.34 0.40 9.69
CA ARG A 1085 19.85 1.47 10.57
C ARG A 1085 18.90 1.63 11.76
N ILE A 1086 19.44 1.92 12.94
CA ILE A 1086 18.65 2.19 14.13
C ILE A 1086 18.89 3.65 14.50
N GLU A 1087 17.83 4.45 14.55
CA GLU A 1087 17.91 5.89 14.81
C GLU A 1087 16.95 6.29 15.94
N PRO A 1088 17.34 7.22 16.82
CA PRO A 1088 16.46 7.72 17.86
C PRO A 1088 15.40 8.67 17.27
N ILE A 1089 14.17 8.59 17.77
CA ILE A 1089 13.25 9.73 17.73
C ILE A 1089 13.68 10.79 18.75
N LYS A 1090 13.35 12.06 18.51
CA LYS A 1090 13.65 13.17 19.43
C LYS A 1090 12.77 14.39 19.19
N ASN A 1091 12.65 15.23 20.22
CA ASN A 1091 11.87 16.46 20.27
C ASN A 1091 10.36 16.23 20.01
N CYS A 1092 9.79 15.21 20.63
CA CYS A 1092 8.37 14.88 20.57
C CYS A 1092 7.52 15.67 21.59
N ARG A 1093 8.14 16.22 22.64
CA ARG A 1093 7.44 16.83 23.80
C ARG A 1093 7.48 18.36 23.85
N ASN A 1094 8.37 18.99 23.07
CA ASN A 1094 8.54 20.45 23.00
C ASN A 1094 7.93 21.04 21.71
N ILE A 1095 6.85 20.44 21.23
CA ILE A 1095 6.15 20.84 20.00
C ILE A 1095 4.64 20.94 20.24
N GLY A 1096 3.98 21.78 19.46
CA GLY A 1096 2.54 21.95 19.48
C GLY A 1096 1.96 22.20 18.09
N LYS A 1097 0.69 22.59 18.05
CA LYS A 1097 -0.04 22.91 16.81
C LYS A 1097 0.70 23.95 15.96
N GLY A 1098 1.33 24.94 16.59
CA GLY A 1098 2.13 25.98 15.92
C GLY A 1098 3.36 25.47 15.14
N ASP A 1099 3.83 24.25 15.39
CA ASP A 1099 4.95 23.66 14.64
C ASP A 1099 4.52 23.02 13.31
N MET A 1100 3.23 22.72 13.16
CA MET A 1100 2.64 22.01 12.02
C MET A 1100 2.61 22.92 10.78
N LYS A 1101 3.48 22.63 9.81
CA LYS A 1101 3.69 23.46 8.62
C LYS A 1101 2.39 23.59 7.83
N TYR A 1102 2.02 24.85 7.55
CA TYR A 1102 0.79 25.27 6.88
C TYR A 1102 -0.53 24.82 7.54
N ASN A 1103 -0.48 24.25 8.74
CA ASN A 1103 -1.62 23.60 9.40
C ASN A 1103 -1.60 23.81 10.92
N ASP A 1104 -1.41 25.07 11.30
CA ASP A 1104 -1.20 25.60 12.65
C ASP A 1104 -2.43 26.34 13.21
N ILE A 1105 -3.53 26.39 12.46
CA ILE A 1105 -4.74 27.15 12.83
C ILE A 1105 -5.47 26.46 13.99
N MET A 1106 -5.87 27.24 14.99
CA MET A 1106 -6.60 26.82 16.18
C MET A 1106 -7.91 27.63 16.27
N PRO A 1107 -8.93 27.28 15.46
CA PRO A 1107 -10.21 27.98 15.53
C PRO A 1107 -10.89 27.64 16.85
N ARG A 1108 -11.68 28.57 17.41
CA ARG A 1108 -12.54 28.24 18.55
C ARG A 1108 -13.67 27.33 18.08
N MET A 1109 -13.81 26.17 18.69
CA MET A 1109 -14.77 25.17 18.25
C MET A 1109 -16.07 25.22 19.06
N LYS A 1110 -17.15 24.79 18.41
CA LYS A 1110 -18.43 24.47 19.05
C LYS A 1110 -19.09 23.36 18.24
N VAL A 1111 -19.54 22.31 18.94
CA VAL A 1111 -20.31 21.22 18.36
C VAL A 1111 -21.67 21.20 19.05
N ASP A 1112 -22.76 21.17 18.29
CA ASP A 1112 -24.11 21.03 18.84
C ASP A 1112 -24.32 19.58 19.31
N PRO A 1113 -24.65 19.32 20.58
CA PRO A 1113 -24.74 17.95 21.12
C PRO A 1113 -25.96 17.17 20.61
N GLU A 1114 -26.97 17.83 20.05
CA GLU A 1114 -28.18 17.20 19.50
C GLU A 1114 -28.15 17.13 17.97
N ARG A 1115 -27.58 18.16 17.32
CA ARG A 1115 -27.58 18.32 15.85
C ARG A 1115 -26.24 18.02 15.20
N TYR A 1116 -25.19 17.79 15.98
CA TYR A 1116 -23.79 17.56 15.57
C TYR A 1116 -23.19 18.67 14.69
N THR A 1117 -23.90 19.81 14.58
CA THR A 1117 -23.52 20.99 13.82
C THR A 1117 -22.20 21.55 14.35
N VAL A 1118 -21.19 21.64 13.49
CA VAL A 1118 -19.86 22.13 13.86
C VAL A 1118 -19.69 23.59 13.44
N GLU A 1119 -19.32 24.45 14.39
CA GLU A 1119 -18.90 25.83 14.15
C GLU A 1119 -17.41 25.99 14.48
N ALA A 1120 -16.69 26.72 13.63
CA ALA A 1120 -15.30 27.16 13.84
C ALA A 1120 -15.28 28.69 13.80
N ASP A 1121 -14.83 29.34 14.88
CA ASP A 1121 -14.89 30.80 15.06
C ASP A 1121 -16.29 31.40 14.80
N GLY A 1122 -17.34 30.64 15.12
CA GLY A 1122 -18.75 31.01 14.88
C GLY A 1122 -19.21 30.85 13.42
N GLN A 1123 -18.39 30.29 12.54
CA GLN A 1123 -18.77 29.97 11.16
C GLN A 1123 -19.11 28.48 11.02
N LEU A 1124 -20.24 28.17 10.37
CA LEU A 1124 -20.68 26.80 10.12
C LEU A 1124 -19.69 26.06 9.21
N CYS A 1125 -19.14 24.94 9.70
CA CYS A 1125 -18.29 24.03 8.95
C CYS A 1125 -19.13 22.98 8.25
N THR A 1126 -19.68 23.31 7.08
CA THR A 1126 -20.44 22.39 6.22
C THR A 1126 -19.78 22.19 4.85
N ALA A 1127 -20.02 21.02 4.25
CA ALA A 1127 -19.57 20.62 2.93
C ALA A 1127 -20.55 19.57 2.36
N GLU A 1128 -21.03 19.76 1.13
CA GLU A 1128 -21.92 18.78 0.47
C GLU A 1128 -21.17 17.49 0.14
N PRO A 1129 -21.81 16.30 0.17
CA PRO A 1129 -21.16 15.05 -0.23
C PRO A 1129 -20.80 15.09 -1.73
N ALA A 1130 -19.56 14.74 -2.07
CA ALA A 1130 -19.15 14.65 -3.47
C ALA A 1130 -19.81 13.45 -4.17
N THR A 1131 -20.39 13.68 -5.34
CA THR A 1131 -21.00 12.65 -6.21
C THR A 1131 -19.99 11.90 -7.06
N SER A 1132 -18.81 12.49 -7.29
CA SER A 1132 -17.69 11.93 -8.04
C SER A 1132 -16.37 12.52 -7.55
N LEU A 1133 -15.26 11.82 -7.81
CA LEU A 1133 -13.91 12.26 -7.47
C LEU A 1133 -12.94 11.93 -8.63
N PRO A 1134 -11.94 12.79 -8.89
CA PRO A 1134 -10.83 12.45 -9.78
C PRO A 1134 -9.98 11.35 -9.14
N LEU A 1135 -8.98 10.84 -9.87
CA LEU A 1135 -8.03 9.86 -9.35
C LEU A 1135 -8.65 8.48 -9.00
N THR A 1136 -9.86 8.20 -9.50
CA THR A 1136 -10.64 6.96 -9.23
C THR A 1136 -10.62 6.00 -10.43
N GLN A 1137 -11.77 5.72 -11.06
CA GLN A 1137 -11.95 4.74 -12.15
C GLN A 1137 -11.12 5.05 -13.41
N GLN A 1138 -10.61 6.28 -13.55
CA GLN A 1138 -9.66 6.66 -14.60
C GLN A 1138 -8.29 5.96 -14.46
N TYR A 1139 -7.93 5.50 -13.26
CA TYR A 1139 -6.59 4.98 -12.91
C TYR A 1139 -6.60 3.54 -12.41
N PHE A 1140 -7.69 3.09 -11.78
CA PHE A 1140 -7.77 1.77 -11.13
C PHE A 1140 -8.67 0.80 -11.91
N VAL A 1141 -8.29 -0.48 -11.91
CA VAL A 1141 -9.00 -1.57 -12.62
C VAL A 1141 -10.23 -2.06 -11.86
N TYR A 1142 -10.21 -1.89 -10.54
CA TYR A 1142 -11.23 -2.21 -9.56
C TYR A 1142 -11.31 -1.07 -8.55
#